data_AF-A0A975YLK8-F1
#
_entry.id   AF-A0A975YLK8-F1
#
_cell.length_a   1.000
_cell.length_b   1.000
_cell.length_c   1.000
_cell.angle_alpha   90.00
_cell.angle_beta   90.00
_cell.angle_gamma   90.00
#
_symmetry.space_group_name_H-M   'P 1'
#
loop_
_entity.id
_entity.type
_entity.pdbx_description
1 polymer ?
#
loop_
_entity_poly.entity_id
_entity_poly.type
_entity_poly.pdbx_seq_one_letter_code
_entity_poly.pdbx_strand_id
1 'polypeptide(L)'
;MNRYQIALGVSALLYGGGLMAVPLYDVVVAQDGSGDFISVQQAIDAAPRDNQQFVIYIRNGVYKERLNISRDRLYLIGEDREHTIITASYANGTLDKNGVRMGTSGSRTVYVDANDFKARTLTIENGFDFIANQAKSDDDPSKLQHTQAVALMVSRTADRAQFKDVNLVGYQDTLYLRGGRSVFEQSRISGTVDFIFGHGTGLFKQAEIIARDRDDVESGGVYGYITAPSTNINQPFGLVFKDCRITKEPGVPANSYGLGRPWHPTTTFSDGRYADPNAIGHAAFINCEMDNHIYGWDRMSGKDINQQPIWFYPSDSRFWEYGNWGEGAVSVAQRPQLSDEDNLAYQDNVILAGWEPDLSLGSESELQGEVLHQLMKFPSQVTVKDSLGQQSMVDTDQRGRYRISIAGMTPPLLISADDHSGASCLHSDQPRSICVSALVADVVNNGITTGNVNAFSDLQVSELAEQAGIDGPQQLLGMERLPVFSRSVWLQTKRNFIDFSQQTEEKFSPVDYSEQWHQEMKSLSNKVIHNRGYNSQTGLANQVSLTDLAFQPILSLEPGANYLKNKTQLALAQQRITEADTRLFIVGDSTASNYEPDVYPRMGWGQALAAKLTANPSLSVVNAARSGRSSRDYINGLWLSYLRLLVKPGDYLFIQFGHNDEKCNGAKAKRGVIDVANLCTYPNDVSGLPQFEQGEELLSFQHSLERYIAFALEHKMHPVLLTSVPRVLNADNQAALPITANQHITRQNSQQGYKYVGSYYQTVLDTAQYHQLPLLDIQQRVVSAANQHGNWRQLWLAVDSAEFPYYLGRTGSLEKPDTTHFQQQGAEMVADLVLDEIQRNQALKKLARKLKIEQ
;
A
#
# COMPACT_ATOMS: atom_id res chain seq x y z
N MET A 1 -55.48 29.83 33.23
CA MET A 1 -54.30 30.55 33.75
C MET A 1 -53.52 29.58 34.63
N ASN A 2 -52.46 28.96 34.13
CA ASN A 2 -51.57 28.11 34.94
C ASN A 2 -50.13 28.57 34.74
N ARG A 3 -49.44 28.81 35.88
CA ARG A 3 -48.04 29.23 35.96
C ARG A 3 -47.17 28.01 36.27
N TYR A 4 -46.14 27.85 35.43
CA TYR A 4 -44.76 27.47 35.72
C TYR A 4 -44.46 26.46 36.83
N GLN A 5 -43.93 25.29 36.43
CA GLN A 5 -42.71 24.74 37.03
C GLN A 5 -41.76 24.25 35.93
N ILE A 6 -40.49 24.57 36.15
CA ILE A 6 -39.33 24.35 35.29
C ILE A 6 -38.81 22.93 35.53
N ALA A 7 -38.62 22.15 34.46
CA ALA A 7 -37.82 20.93 34.48
C ALA A 7 -36.68 21.07 33.45
N LEU A 8 -35.48 21.32 33.96
CA LEU A 8 -34.22 21.22 33.22
C LEU A 8 -33.87 19.73 33.10
N GLY A 9 -34.15 19.13 31.95
CA GLY A 9 -33.63 17.82 31.56
C GLY A 9 -32.31 18.01 30.80
N VAL A 10 -31.19 17.76 31.47
CA VAL A 10 -29.86 17.71 30.85
C VAL A 10 -29.81 16.49 29.94
N SER A 11 -29.94 16.69 28.63
CA SER A 11 -29.50 15.69 27.64
C SER A 11 -27.98 15.82 27.50
N ALA A 12 -27.25 15.00 28.26
CA ALA A 12 -25.84 14.80 28.01
C ALA A 12 -25.70 13.97 26.73
N LEU A 13 -25.27 14.64 25.65
CA LEU A 13 -24.72 14.01 24.46
C LEU A 13 -23.48 13.20 24.88
N LEU A 14 -23.67 11.90 25.14
CA LEU A 14 -22.59 10.92 25.11
C LEU A 14 -22.24 10.70 23.63
N TYR A 15 -21.36 11.53 23.09
CA TYR A 15 -20.56 11.12 21.95
C TYR A 15 -19.67 9.97 22.43
N GLY A 16 -20.12 8.74 22.19
CA GLY A 16 -19.24 7.57 22.23
C GLY A 16 -18.15 7.81 21.19
N GLY A 17 -16.93 8.08 21.65
CA GLY A 17 -15.77 8.08 20.77
C GLY A 17 -15.62 6.66 20.25
N GLY A 18 -15.98 6.43 18.99
CA GLY A 18 -15.67 5.18 18.31
C GLY A 18 -14.18 4.91 18.44
N LEU A 19 -13.82 3.67 18.77
CA LEU A 19 -12.43 3.24 18.77
C LEU A 19 -11.92 3.34 17.32
N MET A 20 -10.95 4.23 17.11
CA MET A 20 -10.29 4.39 15.82
C MET A 20 -9.23 3.30 15.69
N ALA A 21 -9.37 2.42 14.70
CA ALA A 21 -8.35 1.44 14.36
C ALA A 21 -7.24 2.12 13.53
N VAL A 22 -6.00 2.11 14.01
CA VAL A 22 -4.83 2.71 13.33
C VAL A 22 -3.72 1.66 13.10
N PRO A 23 -3.27 1.47 11.86
CA PRO A 23 -2.22 0.50 11.52
C PRO A 23 -1.18 1.13 10.58
N LEU A 24 -0.56 2.18 11.12
CA LEU A 24 0.68 2.75 10.61
C LEU A 24 1.74 2.50 11.67
N TYR A 25 2.98 2.19 11.28
CA TYR A 25 4.03 1.90 12.24
C TYR A 25 4.77 3.16 12.70
N ASP A 26 5.21 3.18 13.96
CA ASP A 26 6.05 4.25 14.52
C ASP A 26 7.55 3.93 14.34
N VAL A 27 7.95 2.66 14.50
CA VAL A 27 9.34 2.19 14.35
C VAL A 27 9.42 0.82 13.68
N VAL A 28 10.57 0.52 13.08
CA VAL A 28 10.89 -0.74 12.40
C VAL A 28 11.97 -1.51 13.15
N VAL A 29 11.80 -2.83 13.26
CA VAL A 29 12.80 -3.76 13.76
C VAL A 29 13.28 -4.65 12.61
N ALA A 30 14.60 -4.71 12.36
CA ALA A 30 15.19 -5.61 11.37
C ALA A 30 16.57 -6.11 11.84
N GLN A 31 16.79 -7.43 11.84
CA GLN A 31 18.04 -8.02 12.35
C GLN A 31 19.27 -7.68 11.52
N ASP A 32 19.09 -7.30 10.25
CA ASP A 32 20.16 -6.93 9.32
C ASP A 32 20.63 -5.48 9.49
N GLY A 33 20.03 -4.72 10.42
CA GLY A 33 20.35 -3.31 10.67
C GLY A 33 19.67 -2.33 9.72
N SER A 34 18.74 -2.79 8.87
CA SER A 34 17.96 -1.92 7.96
C SER A 34 16.78 -1.20 8.64
N GLY A 35 16.47 -1.54 9.89
CA GLY A 35 15.41 -0.91 10.70
C GLY A 35 15.97 0.02 11.78
N ASP A 36 15.09 0.68 12.53
CA ASP A 36 15.44 1.56 13.66
C ASP A 36 16.09 0.79 14.83
N PHE A 37 15.72 -0.48 15.00
CA PHE A 37 16.25 -1.38 16.01
C PHE A 37 16.58 -2.76 15.41
N ILE A 38 17.49 -3.49 16.07
CA ILE A 38 17.84 -4.88 15.71
C ILE A 38 17.13 -5.93 16.58
N SER A 39 16.49 -5.50 17.67
CA SER A 39 15.78 -6.32 18.65
C SER A 39 14.40 -5.75 18.93
N VAL A 40 13.40 -6.62 19.10
CA VAL A 40 12.02 -6.21 19.39
C VAL A 40 11.93 -5.66 20.82
N GLN A 41 12.60 -6.30 21.79
CA GLN A 41 12.63 -5.79 23.16
C GLN A 41 13.26 -4.40 23.25
N GLN A 42 14.31 -4.11 22.48
CA GLN A 42 14.90 -2.76 22.45
C GLN A 42 13.90 -1.71 21.94
N ALA A 43 13.13 -2.03 20.90
CA ALA A 43 12.10 -1.14 20.39
C ALA A 43 10.96 -0.93 21.41
N ILE A 44 10.58 -1.98 22.14
CA ILE A 44 9.60 -1.91 23.24
C ILE A 44 10.10 -0.99 24.35
N ASP A 45 11.37 -1.14 24.76
CA ASP A 45 11.98 -0.36 25.84
C ASP A 45 12.14 1.12 25.46
N ALA A 46 12.33 1.41 24.17
CA ALA A 46 12.45 2.76 23.64
C ALA A 46 11.11 3.49 23.46
N ALA A 47 9.98 2.77 23.49
CA ALA A 47 8.65 3.36 23.29
C ALA A 47 8.33 4.40 24.38
N PRO A 48 7.84 5.60 24.02
CA PRO A 48 7.46 6.63 25.00
C PRO A 48 6.41 6.13 25.99
N ARG A 49 6.56 6.44 27.28
CA ARG A 49 5.57 6.10 28.32
C ARG A 49 4.41 7.10 28.38
N ASP A 50 3.79 7.34 27.24
CA ASP A 50 2.55 8.09 27.10
C ASP A 50 1.35 7.14 26.91
N ASN A 51 0.16 7.71 26.76
CA ASN A 51 -1.07 6.94 26.58
C ASN A 51 -1.46 6.76 25.10
N GLN A 52 -0.53 7.03 24.18
CA GLN A 52 -0.78 6.87 22.74
C GLN A 52 -0.49 5.44 22.31
N GLN A 53 -1.20 4.97 21.27
CA GLN A 53 -0.84 3.71 20.63
C GLN A 53 0.56 3.83 20.02
N PHE A 54 1.40 2.81 20.25
CA PHE A 54 2.74 2.70 19.69
C PHE A 54 2.86 1.40 18.92
N VAL A 55 3.20 1.51 17.64
CA VAL A 55 3.16 0.41 16.67
C VAL A 55 4.58 0.08 16.22
N ILE A 56 4.99 -1.17 16.43
CA ILE A 56 6.31 -1.70 16.03
C ILE A 56 6.10 -2.63 14.85
N TYR A 57 6.71 -2.31 13.72
CA TYR A 57 6.80 -3.19 12.57
C TYR A 57 8.05 -4.05 12.65
N ILE A 58 7.92 -5.36 12.47
CA ILE A 58 9.00 -6.34 12.64
C ILE A 58 9.21 -7.06 11.30
N ARG A 59 10.37 -6.85 10.69
CA ARG A 59 10.71 -7.53 9.43
C ARG A 59 10.88 -9.03 9.61
N ASN A 60 10.94 -9.76 8.51
CA ASN A 60 11.25 -11.19 8.50
C ASN A 60 12.58 -11.47 9.22
N GLY A 61 12.59 -12.52 10.04
CA GLY A 61 13.74 -12.88 10.87
C GLY A 61 13.35 -13.79 12.03
N VAL A 62 14.35 -14.46 12.60
CA VAL A 62 14.21 -15.29 13.81
C VAL A 62 14.83 -14.54 14.98
N TYR A 63 13.97 -13.87 15.74
CA TYR A 63 14.30 -13.06 16.91
C TYR A 63 14.41 -13.95 18.14
N LYS A 64 15.65 -14.37 18.45
CA LYS A 64 15.98 -15.21 19.62
C LYS A 64 16.03 -14.40 20.91
N GLU A 65 14.87 -13.97 21.37
CA GLU A 65 14.74 -13.09 22.54
C GLU A 65 13.45 -13.38 23.31
N ARG A 66 13.44 -12.92 24.55
CA ARG A 66 12.26 -12.96 25.41
C ARG A 66 11.67 -11.58 25.51
N LEU A 67 10.36 -11.46 25.36
CA LEU A 67 9.67 -10.17 25.43
C LEU A 67 8.94 -9.98 26.75
N ASN A 68 9.11 -8.80 27.34
CA ASN A 68 8.38 -8.34 28.51
C ASN A 68 7.62 -7.06 28.15
N ILE A 69 6.31 -7.20 27.92
CA ILE A 69 5.43 -6.12 27.52
C ILE A 69 4.76 -5.55 28.77
N SER A 70 5.19 -4.36 29.20
CA SER A 70 4.59 -3.65 30.34
C SER A 70 4.07 -2.25 29.97
N ARG A 71 3.99 -1.94 28.67
CA ARG A 71 3.47 -0.68 28.15
C ARG A 71 2.10 -0.92 27.54
N ASP A 72 1.09 -0.23 28.06
CA ASP A 72 -0.27 -0.26 27.52
C ASP A 72 -0.30 0.23 26.07
N ARG A 73 -1.28 -0.24 25.27
CA ARG A 73 -1.51 0.18 23.88
C ARG A 73 -0.30 -0.01 22.96
N LEU A 74 0.49 -1.06 23.20
CA LEU A 74 1.55 -1.48 22.29
C LEU A 74 0.98 -2.42 21.22
N TYR A 75 1.39 -2.24 19.97
CA TYR A 75 0.98 -3.06 18.84
C TYR A 75 2.19 -3.59 18.06
N LEU A 76 2.35 -4.91 18.00
CA LEU A 76 3.35 -5.57 17.18
C LEU A 76 2.74 -6.02 15.85
N ILE A 77 3.41 -5.74 14.74
CA ILE A 77 3.02 -6.18 13.39
C ILE A 77 4.23 -6.85 12.76
N GLY A 78 4.15 -8.14 12.45
CA GLY A 78 5.18 -8.80 11.64
C GLY A 78 4.96 -8.59 10.14
N GLU A 79 6.03 -8.75 9.37
CA GLU A 79 6.04 -8.69 7.90
C GLU A 79 5.35 -9.92 7.29
N ASP A 80 5.67 -11.10 7.80
CA ASP A 80 5.08 -12.36 7.38
C ASP A 80 4.89 -13.28 8.59
N ARG A 81 3.71 -13.90 8.68
CA ARG A 81 3.37 -14.73 9.83
C ARG A 81 4.34 -15.89 10.03
N GLU A 82 4.78 -16.53 8.94
CA GLU A 82 5.62 -17.73 8.96
C GLU A 82 7.12 -17.38 9.06
N HIS A 83 7.53 -16.15 8.72
CA HIS A 83 8.94 -15.74 8.66
C HIS A 83 9.35 -14.67 9.68
N THR A 84 8.42 -13.99 10.35
CA THR A 84 8.68 -13.13 11.50
C THR A 84 8.46 -13.92 12.79
N ILE A 85 9.52 -14.51 13.35
CA ILE A 85 9.45 -15.46 14.47
C ILE A 85 10.13 -14.87 15.70
N ILE A 86 9.41 -14.78 16.81
CA ILE A 86 9.94 -14.46 18.15
C ILE A 86 10.04 -15.77 18.94
N THR A 87 11.25 -16.17 19.33
CA THR A 87 11.50 -17.47 19.95
C THR A 87 12.48 -17.43 21.12
N ALA A 88 12.23 -18.28 22.10
CA ALA A 88 13.17 -18.60 23.17
C ALA A 88 12.96 -20.06 23.62
N SER A 89 14.02 -20.75 24.04
CA SER A 89 13.95 -22.17 24.39
C SER A 89 14.11 -22.38 25.90
N TYR A 90 13.01 -22.28 26.63
CA TYR A 90 13.00 -22.49 28.08
C TYR A 90 11.82 -23.38 28.48
N ALA A 91 12.08 -24.36 29.35
CA ALA A 91 11.06 -25.11 30.04
C ALA A 91 11.07 -24.73 31.54
N ASN A 92 10.05 -25.09 32.33
CA ASN A 92 10.10 -24.89 33.80
C ASN A 92 11.27 -25.59 34.45
N GLY A 93 11.62 -26.79 33.96
CA GLY A 93 12.75 -27.53 34.45
C GLY A 93 14.09 -26.84 34.21
N THR A 94 14.15 -25.87 33.27
CA THR A 94 15.35 -25.09 33.02
C THR A 94 15.74 -24.30 34.26
N LEU A 95 17.02 -24.34 34.60
CA LEU A 95 17.57 -23.60 35.73
C LEU A 95 17.96 -22.18 35.30
N ASP A 96 17.68 -21.20 36.14
CA ASP A 96 18.18 -19.85 35.98
C ASP A 96 19.66 -19.72 36.39
N LYS A 97 20.21 -18.50 36.30
CA LYS A 97 21.61 -18.20 36.67
C LYS A 97 21.98 -18.52 38.12
N ASN A 98 20.99 -18.69 39.00
CA ASN A 98 21.16 -19.02 40.41
C ASN A 98 20.93 -20.52 40.69
N GLY A 99 20.72 -21.34 39.64
CA GLY A 99 20.41 -22.75 39.78
C GLY A 99 18.97 -23.04 40.22
N VAL A 100 18.07 -22.06 40.17
CA VAL A 100 16.66 -22.21 40.55
C VAL A 100 15.83 -22.51 39.31
N ARG A 101 14.90 -23.47 39.39
CA ARG A 101 13.97 -23.76 38.30
C ARG A 101 13.18 -22.51 37.91
N MET A 102 13.11 -22.22 36.62
CA MET A 102 12.35 -21.08 36.10
C MET A 102 10.85 -21.21 36.38
N GLY A 103 10.34 -22.44 36.45
CA GLY A 103 8.89 -22.66 36.61
C GLY A 103 8.11 -22.38 35.32
N THR A 104 6.85 -22.81 35.27
CA THR A 104 6.02 -22.68 34.06
C THR A 104 5.91 -21.22 33.62
N SER A 105 5.59 -20.31 34.55
CA SER A 105 5.57 -18.87 34.26
C SER A 105 6.93 -18.35 33.80
N GLY A 106 8.04 -18.84 34.36
CA GLY A 106 9.39 -18.41 33.99
C GLY A 106 9.85 -18.89 32.62
N SER A 107 9.20 -19.93 32.07
CA SER A 107 9.51 -20.51 30.74
C SER A 107 9.05 -19.64 29.56
N ARG A 108 8.14 -18.68 29.78
CA ARG A 108 7.52 -17.87 28.73
C ARG A 108 8.51 -17.18 27.79
N THR A 109 8.28 -17.29 26.48
CA THR A 109 8.95 -16.48 25.44
C THR A 109 8.44 -15.04 25.49
N VAL A 110 7.12 -14.84 25.39
CA VAL A 110 6.48 -13.51 25.45
C VAL A 110 5.60 -13.41 26.69
N TYR A 111 5.77 -12.31 27.43
CA TYR A 111 4.95 -11.96 28.57
C TYR A 111 4.20 -10.65 28.33
N VAL A 112 2.87 -10.71 28.32
CA VAL A 112 2.01 -9.54 28.21
C VAL A 112 1.48 -9.19 29.59
N ASP A 113 1.94 -8.06 30.11
CA ASP A 113 1.53 -7.47 31.39
C ASP A 113 1.13 -6.00 31.20
N ALA A 114 0.26 -5.78 30.22
CA ALA A 114 -0.20 -4.48 29.77
C ALA A 114 -1.63 -4.57 29.21
N ASN A 115 -2.38 -3.49 29.30
CA ASN A 115 -3.71 -3.38 28.71
C ASN A 115 -3.64 -2.98 27.24
N ASP A 116 -4.66 -3.38 26.47
CA ASP A 116 -4.82 -2.99 25.06
C ASP A 116 -3.61 -3.38 24.17
N PHE A 117 -2.91 -4.46 24.55
CA PHE A 117 -1.83 -5.02 23.73
C PHE A 117 -2.40 -5.66 22.46
N LYS A 118 -1.69 -5.51 21.34
CA LYS A 118 -2.07 -6.09 20.05
C LYS A 118 -0.86 -6.77 19.41
N ALA A 119 -1.08 -7.89 18.73
CA ALA A 119 -0.11 -8.53 17.85
C ALA A 119 -0.79 -9.02 16.57
N ARG A 120 -0.15 -8.85 15.42
CA ARG A 120 -0.58 -9.50 14.19
C ARG A 120 0.56 -9.96 13.28
N THR A 121 0.27 -10.95 12.44
CA THR A 121 1.12 -11.39 11.33
C THR A 121 2.53 -11.77 11.79
N LEU A 122 2.63 -12.57 12.86
CA LEU A 122 3.91 -13.04 13.40
C LEU A 122 3.77 -14.40 14.08
N THR A 123 4.89 -15.06 14.33
CA THR A 123 4.98 -16.29 15.13
C THR A 123 5.59 -16.00 16.50
N ILE A 124 4.96 -16.51 17.56
CA ILE A 124 5.55 -16.61 18.90
C ILE A 124 5.76 -18.09 19.22
N GLU A 125 7.00 -18.45 19.47
CA GLU A 125 7.41 -19.84 19.69
C GLU A 125 8.10 -19.99 21.05
N ASN A 126 7.85 -21.10 21.73
CA ASN A 126 8.83 -21.65 22.67
C ASN A 126 9.59 -22.79 22.00
N GLY A 127 10.87 -22.53 21.68
CA GLY A 127 11.72 -23.45 20.95
C GLY A 127 12.30 -24.58 21.82
N PHE A 128 11.67 -24.94 22.94
CA PHE A 128 12.06 -26.10 23.73
C PHE A 128 11.74 -27.39 22.94
N ASP A 129 12.79 -28.17 22.66
CA ASP A 129 12.65 -29.43 21.93
C ASP A 129 12.13 -30.55 22.85
N PHE A 130 10.80 -30.60 22.96
CA PHE A 130 10.11 -31.57 23.78
C PHE A 130 10.40 -33.01 23.33
N ILE A 131 10.32 -33.30 22.03
CA ILE A 131 10.50 -34.66 21.51
C ILE A 131 11.92 -35.15 21.75
N ALA A 132 12.93 -34.32 21.47
CA ALA A 132 14.31 -34.69 21.77
C ALA A 132 14.55 -34.86 23.27
N ASN A 133 13.91 -34.05 24.13
CA ASN A 133 13.99 -34.24 25.58
C ASN A 133 13.38 -35.58 26.03
N GLN A 134 12.23 -35.97 25.48
CA GLN A 134 11.57 -37.23 25.82
C GLN A 134 12.38 -38.45 25.35
N ALA A 135 13.04 -38.34 24.20
CA ALA A 135 13.90 -39.39 23.64
C ALA A 135 15.20 -39.64 24.42
N LYS A 136 15.59 -38.74 25.33
CA LYS A 136 16.75 -38.96 26.22
C LYS A 136 16.50 -40.15 27.15
N SER A 137 17.58 -40.86 27.49
CA SER A 137 17.54 -41.91 28.51
C SER A 137 17.14 -41.33 29.87
N ASP A 138 16.47 -42.12 30.71
CA ASP A 138 15.99 -41.66 32.02
C ASP A 138 17.11 -41.31 33.00
N ASP A 139 18.32 -41.83 32.78
CA ASP A 139 19.53 -41.53 33.54
C ASP A 139 20.33 -40.35 32.96
N ASP A 140 19.92 -39.75 31.83
CA ASP A 140 20.57 -38.56 31.29
C ASP A 140 20.31 -37.34 32.22
N PRO A 141 21.35 -36.75 32.84
CA PRO A 141 21.18 -35.64 33.77
C PRO A 141 20.64 -34.36 33.12
N SER A 142 20.63 -34.29 31.78
CA SER A 142 20.06 -33.20 31.00
C SER A 142 18.59 -33.42 30.59
N LYS A 143 17.99 -34.58 30.91
CA LYS A 143 16.56 -34.85 30.69
C LYS A 143 15.74 -34.04 31.69
N LEU A 144 14.94 -33.11 31.19
CA LEU A 144 14.03 -32.33 32.02
C LEU A 144 12.77 -33.14 32.29
N GLN A 145 12.43 -33.29 33.58
CA GLN A 145 11.17 -33.92 34.02
C GLN A 145 9.98 -32.95 34.00
N HIS A 146 10.27 -31.65 34.04
CA HIS A 146 9.27 -30.58 33.99
C HIS A 146 9.33 -29.89 32.62
N THR A 147 8.57 -30.40 31.66
CA THR A 147 8.70 -30.16 30.21
C THR A 147 7.74 -29.13 29.58
N GLN A 148 6.77 -28.59 30.32
CA GLN A 148 6.05 -27.38 29.89
C GLN A 148 6.99 -26.24 29.48
N ALA A 149 6.57 -25.51 28.45
CA ALA A 149 7.38 -24.51 27.77
C ALA A 149 6.45 -23.49 27.11
N VAL A 150 6.16 -22.42 27.84
CA VAL A 150 5.14 -21.43 27.44
C VAL A 150 5.67 -20.56 26.31
N ALA A 151 4.93 -20.44 25.21
CA ALA A 151 5.23 -19.49 24.15
C ALA A 151 4.72 -18.09 24.52
N LEU A 152 3.43 -17.99 24.89
CA LEU A 152 2.78 -16.73 25.25
C LEU A 152 2.10 -16.84 26.61
N MET A 153 2.36 -15.86 27.47
CA MET A 153 1.65 -15.70 28.74
C MET A 153 1.03 -14.31 28.85
N VAL A 154 -0.28 -14.26 29.08
CA VAL A 154 -1.02 -13.04 29.44
C VAL A 154 -1.19 -13.00 30.96
N SER A 155 -0.80 -11.89 31.57
CA SER A 155 -0.77 -11.74 33.03
C SER A 155 -2.18 -11.66 33.65
N ARG A 156 -2.22 -11.53 34.99
CA ARG A 156 -3.49 -11.30 35.70
C ARG A 156 -3.99 -9.86 35.59
N THR A 157 -3.09 -8.94 35.27
CA THR A 157 -3.29 -7.49 35.25
C THR A 157 -3.44 -6.94 33.83
N ALA A 158 -3.07 -7.73 32.82
CA ALA A 158 -3.36 -7.44 31.42
C ALA A 158 -4.84 -7.70 31.10
N ASP A 159 -5.43 -6.82 30.29
CA ASP A 159 -6.79 -6.95 29.78
C ASP A 159 -6.88 -6.37 28.36
N ARG A 160 -7.83 -6.86 27.57
CA ARG A 160 -8.05 -6.46 26.18
C ARG A 160 -6.85 -6.75 25.25
N ALA A 161 -6.21 -7.91 25.43
CA ALA A 161 -5.11 -8.35 24.57
C ALA A 161 -5.64 -8.98 23.27
N GLN A 162 -5.15 -8.53 22.11
CA GLN A 162 -5.64 -8.98 20.79
C GLN A 162 -4.52 -9.62 19.98
N PHE A 163 -4.83 -10.74 19.33
CA PHE A 163 -3.93 -11.48 18.47
C PHE A 163 -4.67 -11.84 17.18
N LYS A 164 -4.23 -11.35 16.03
CA LYS A 164 -4.83 -11.67 14.72
C LYS A 164 -3.78 -12.20 13.76
N ASP A 165 -4.05 -13.29 13.04
CA ASP A 165 -3.08 -13.87 12.09
C ASP A 165 -1.73 -14.17 12.79
N VAL A 166 -1.78 -14.76 13.99
CA VAL A 166 -0.59 -15.10 14.79
C VAL A 166 -0.44 -16.62 14.88
N ASN A 167 0.79 -17.11 14.78
CA ASN A 167 1.12 -18.50 15.14
C ASN A 167 1.63 -18.54 16.58
N LEU A 168 1.06 -19.42 17.40
CA LEU A 168 1.57 -19.77 18.72
C LEU A 168 2.07 -21.22 18.69
N VAL A 169 3.38 -21.39 18.87
CA VAL A 169 4.05 -22.66 18.64
C VAL A 169 4.71 -23.15 19.93
N GLY A 170 4.39 -24.39 20.30
CA GLY A 170 4.96 -25.06 21.47
C GLY A 170 4.60 -26.54 21.48
N TYR A 171 4.80 -27.16 22.63
CA TYR A 171 4.35 -28.53 22.91
C TYR A 171 3.44 -28.49 24.13
N GLN A 172 4.01 -28.66 25.33
CA GLN A 172 3.24 -28.59 26.56
C GLN A 172 3.13 -27.15 27.06
N ASP A 173 1.92 -26.73 27.46
CA ASP A 173 1.60 -25.40 28.02
C ASP A 173 1.89 -24.21 27.07
N THR A 174 1.64 -24.32 25.76
CA THR A 174 1.96 -23.27 24.76
C THR A 174 1.40 -21.88 25.11
N LEU A 175 0.13 -21.78 25.53
CA LEU A 175 -0.58 -20.51 25.79
C LEU A 175 -1.14 -20.47 27.22
N TYR A 176 -0.66 -19.52 28.02
CA TYR A 176 -1.09 -19.33 29.40
C TYR A 176 -1.87 -18.02 29.62
N LEU A 177 -3.18 -18.11 29.85
CA LEU A 177 -4.07 -16.96 30.12
C LEU A 177 -4.37 -16.86 31.62
N ARG A 178 -3.80 -15.87 32.34
CA ARG A 178 -3.93 -15.80 33.80
C ARG A 178 -5.06 -14.92 34.33
N GLY A 179 -5.54 -13.96 33.53
CA GLY A 179 -6.63 -13.05 33.89
C GLY A 179 -7.15 -12.34 32.64
N GLY A 180 -7.86 -11.23 32.84
CA GLY A 180 -8.34 -10.35 31.78
C GLY A 180 -9.10 -11.03 30.64
N ARG A 181 -9.29 -10.27 29.56
CA ARG A 181 -9.87 -10.72 28.29
C ARG A 181 -8.80 -10.76 27.22
N SER A 182 -8.81 -11.81 26.39
CA SER A 182 -7.95 -11.95 25.22
C SER A 182 -8.73 -12.48 24.02
N VAL A 183 -8.38 -12.02 22.82
CA VAL A 183 -8.97 -12.50 21.56
C VAL A 183 -7.88 -13.02 20.64
N PHE A 184 -8.10 -14.20 20.06
CA PHE A 184 -7.25 -14.85 19.08
C PHE A 184 -8.06 -15.11 17.81
N GLU A 185 -7.84 -14.33 16.77
CA GLU A 185 -8.61 -14.38 15.54
C GLU A 185 -7.73 -14.83 14.36
N GLN A 186 -8.24 -15.73 13.52
CA GLN A 186 -7.53 -16.22 12.32
C GLN A 186 -6.09 -16.69 12.63
N SER A 187 -5.88 -17.21 13.84
CA SER A 187 -4.58 -17.56 14.40
C SER A 187 -4.40 -19.06 14.42
N ARG A 188 -3.14 -19.53 14.47
CA ARG A 188 -2.81 -20.95 14.63
C ARG A 188 -2.21 -21.18 16.00
N ILE A 189 -2.72 -22.15 16.75
CA ILE A 189 -2.14 -22.54 18.04
C ILE A 189 -1.83 -24.03 18.02
N SER A 190 -0.57 -24.39 18.26
CA SER A 190 -0.11 -25.78 18.26
C SER A 190 0.45 -26.21 19.61
N GLY A 191 0.17 -27.46 19.97
CA GLY A 191 0.75 -28.08 21.15
C GLY A 191 0.26 -29.49 21.43
N THR A 192 0.57 -29.98 22.62
CA THR A 192 0.32 -31.36 23.05
C THR A 192 -0.50 -31.39 24.33
N VAL A 193 0.15 -31.31 25.49
CA VAL A 193 -0.51 -31.36 26.79
C VAL A 193 -0.85 -29.95 27.24
N ASP A 194 -2.13 -29.72 27.56
CA ASP A 194 -2.64 -28.48 28.19
C ASP A 194 -2.24 -27.20 27.45
N PHE A 195 -2.14 -27.26 26.13
CA PHE A 195 -1.44 -26.21 25.40
C PHE A 195 -2.22 -24.89 25.32
N ILE A 196 -3.49 -24.86 25.71
CA ILE A 196 -4.25 -23.65 26.01
C ILE A 196 -4.82 -23.75 27.42
N PHE A 197 -4.27 -22.99 28.37
CA PHE A 197 -4.63 -23.18 29.78
C PHE A 197 -4.72 -21.88 30.57
N GLY A 198 -5.40 -21.97 31.71
CA GLY A 198 -5.45 -20.90 32.70
C GLY A 198 -6.82 -20.35 33.02
N HIS A 199 -6.80 -19.22 33.74
CA HIS A 199 -7.93 -18.62 34.42
C HIS A 199 -8.66 -17.57 33.58
N GLY A 200 -7.96 -16.89 32.67
CA GLY A 200 -8.49 -15.74 31.91
C GLY A 200 -9.65 -16.07 30.97
N THR A 201 -10.32 -15.03 30.48
CA THR A 201 -11.31 -15.14 29.41
C THR A 201 -10.60 -15.07 28.06
N GLY A 202 -10.58 -16.17 27.31
CA GLY A 202 -9.98 -16.25 25.98
C GLY A 202 -11.02 -16.58 24.93
N LEU A 203 -11.22 -15.70 23.96
CA LEU A 203 -12.09 -15.92 22.80
C LEU A 203 -11.24 -16.24 21.56
N PHE A 204 -11.39 -17.44 21.02
CA PHE A 204 -10.72 -17.92 19.82
C PHE A 204 -11.74 -17.93 18.67
N LYS A 205 -11.46 -17.23 17.58
CA LYS A 205 -12.38 -17.06 16.44
C LYS A 205 -11.70 -17.42 15.14
N GLN A 206 -12.32 -18.29 14.34
CA GLN A 206 -11.78 -18.68 13.03
C GLN A 206 -10.32 -19.17 13.12
N ALA A 207 -9.94 -19.72 14.29
CA ALA A 207 -8.59 -20.15 14.59
C ALA A 207 -8.42 -21.63 14.22
N GLU A 208 -7.19 -22.00 13.92
CA GLU A 208 -6.78 -23.38 13.71
C GLU A 208 -6.01 -23.87 14.94
N ILE A 209 -6.56 -24.87 15.60
CA ILE A 209 -6.03 -25.44 16.84
C ILE A 209 -5.44 -26.80 16.47
N ILE A 210 -4.12 -26.96 16.63
CA ILE A 210 -3.34 -28.05 16.03
C ILE A 210 -2.78 -28.95 17.13
N ALA A 211 -3.32 -30.17 17.23
CA ALA A 211 -2.75 -31.22 18.06
C ALA A 211 -1.48 -31.79 17.41
N ARG A 212 -0.36 -31.77 18.13
CA ARG A 212 0.94 -32.20 17.60
C ARG A 212 1.24 -33.68 17.83
N ASP A 213 2.09 -34.27 17.00
CA ASP A 213 2.47 -35.67 17.13
C ASP A 213 3.39 -35.94 18.34
N ARG A 214 3.36 -37.18 18.85
CA ARG A 214 4.10 -37.63 20.04
C ARG A 214 4.58 -39.07 19.87
N ASP A 215 5.87 -39.25 19.68
CA ASP A 215 6.49 -40.57 19.57
C ASP A 215 6.81 -41.23 20.92
N ASP A 216 6.74 -40.46 22.02
CA ASP A 216 7.02 -40.96 23.37
C ASP A 216 5.77 -41.51 24.09
N VAL A 217 4.64 -41.60 23.40
CA VAL A 217 3.39 -42.15 23.92
C VAL A 217 3.11 -43.48 23.21
N GLU A 218 2.84 -44.53 24.00
CA GLU A 218 2.50 -45.85 23.43
C GLU A 218 1.21 -45.79 22.60
N SER A 219 1.10 -46.69 21.61
CA SER A 219 -0.10 -46.79 20.77
C SER A 219 -1.36 -47.00 21.60
N GLY A 220 -2.37 -46.16 21.37
CA GLY A 220 -3.62 -46.14 22.16
C GLY A 220 -3.55 -45.28 23.42
N GLY A 221 -2.41 -44.64 23.72
CA GLY A 221 -2.28 -43.67 24.80
C GLY A 221 -2.86 -42.29 24.45
N VAL A 222 -3.01 -41.47 25.49
CA VAL A 222 -3.45 -40.06 25.35
C VAL A 222 -2.25 -39.18 25.05
N TYR A 223 -2.24 -38.59 23.86
CA TYR A 223 -1.14 -37.75 23.37
C TYR A 223 -1.18 -36.35 23.98
N GLY A 224 -2.37 -35.85 24.31
CA GLY A 224 -2.53 -34.53 24.89
C GLY A 224 -3.96 -34.09 25.16
N TYR A 225 -4.08 -32.81 25.51
CA TYR A 225 -5.34 -32.13 25.81
C TYR A 225 -5.28 -30.74 25.22
N ILE A 226 -6.31 -30.35 24.46
CA ILE A 226 -6.39 -29.03 23.85
C ILE A 226 -6.40 -27.95 24.93
N THR A 227 -7.25 -28.14 25.95
CA THR A 227 -7.45 -27.13 26.99
C THR A 227 -7.26 -27.64 28.42
N ALA A 228 -6.77 -26.76 29.29
CA ALA A 228 -6.77 -26.97 30.74
C ALA A 228 -7.23 -25.71 31.49
N PRO A 229 -8.54 -25.38 31.42
CA PRO A 229 -9.06 -24.17 32.04
C PRO A 229 -9.07 -24.27 33.57
N SER A 230 -8.75 -23.16 34.23
CA SER A 230 -8.79 -22.95 35.68
C SER A 230 -9.64 -21.74 36.05
N THR A 231 -10.67 -21.48 35.25
CA THR A 231 -11.61 -20.37 35.41
C THR A 231 -12.27 -20.45 36.78
N ASN A 232 -12.31 -19.34 37.52
CA ASN A 232 -13.05 -19.32 38.79
C ASN A 232 -14.56 -19.51 38.52
N ILE A 233 -15.27 -20.22 39.40
CA ILE A 233 -16.71 -20.47 39.26
C ILE A 233 -17.55 -19.19 39.13
N ASN A 234 -17.08 -18.07 39.69
CA ASN A 234 -17.77 -16.78 39.62
C ASN A 234 -17.47 -15.99 38.35
N GLN A 235 -16.50 -16.42 37.53
CA GLN A 235 -16.22 -15.81 36.23
C GLN A 235 -17.05 -16.53 35.16
N PRO A 236 -17.92 -15.84 34.41
CA PRO A 236 -18.90 -16.50 33.53
C PRO A 236 -18.24 -17.26 32.38
N PHE A 237 -17.18 -16.70 31.78
CA PHE A 237 -16.49 -17.27 30.64
C PHE A 237 -15.03 -17.57 30.96
N GLY A 238 -14.54 -18.68 30.45
CA GLY A 238 -13.12 -19.06 30.41
C GLY A 238 -12.62 -19.07 28.99
N LEU A 239 -12.33 -20.27 28.46
CA LEU A 239 -11.87 -20.47 27.09
C LEU A 239 -13.09 -20.73 26.18
N VAL A 240 -13.24 -19.95 25.12
CA VAL A 240 -14.36 -20.07 24.17
C VAL A 240 -13.83 -20.11 22.76
N PHE A 241 -14.18 -21.14 22.00
CA PHE A 241 -13.76 -21.36 20.62
C PHE A 241 -14.98 -21.25 19.71
N LYS A 242 -14.93 -20.36 18.72
CA LYS A 242 -16.02 -20.09 17.78
C LYS A 242 -15.53 -20.21 16.35
N ASP A 243 -16.23 -21.01 15.55
CA ASP A 243 -15.95 -21.21 14.13
C ASP A 243 -14.49 -21.66 13.87
N CYS A 244 -13.92 -22.43 14.81
CA CYS A 244 -12.54 -22.90 14.74
C CYS A 244 -12.43 -24.24 14.01
N ARG A 245 -11.22 -24.55 13.53
CA ARG A 245 -10.84 -25.92 13.11
C ARG A 245 -9.94 -26.56 14.16
N ILE A 246 -10.34 -27.70 14.68
CA ILE A 246 -9.57 -28.53 15.60
C ILE A 246 -8.94 -29.66 14.78
N THR A 247 -7.67 -29.47 14.43
CA THR A 247 -6.91 -30.28 13.47
C THR A 247 -5.75 -30.98 14.17
N LYS A 248 -5.07 -31.87 13.46
CA LYS A 248 -3.92 -32.61 13.98
C LYS A 248 -2.78 -32.65 12.98
N GLU A 249 -1.55 -32.72 13.47
CA GLU A 249 -0.38 -33.02 12.65
C GLU A 249 -0.48 -34.44 12.07
N PRO A 250 0.17 -34.71 10.92
CA PRO A 250 0.37 -36.08 10.44
C PRO A 250 1.02 -36.93 11.54
N GLY A 251 0.53 -38.16 11.72
CA GLY A 251 1.02 -39.09 12.76
C GLY A 251 0.10 -39.20 13.98
N VAL A 252 -0.69 -38.17 14.29
CA VAL A 252 -1.60 -38.18 15.44
C VAL A 252 -2.73 -39.22 15.26
N PRO A 253 -2.83 -40.24 16.14
CA PRO A 253 -3.85 -41.27 16.05
C PRO A 253 -5.28 -40.75 16.28
N ALA A 254 -6.28 -41.49 15.80
CA ALA A 254 -7.66 -41.26 16.21
C ALA A 254 -7.82 -41.48 17.73
N ASN A 255 -8.75 -40.75 18.36
CA ASN A 255 -9.06 -40.84 19.79
C ASN A 255 -7.84 -40.69 20.73
N SER A 256 -6.91 -39.79 20.41
CA SER A 256 -5.67 -39.56 21.18
C SER A 256 -5.65 -38.25 21.96
N TYR A 257 -6.58 -37.32 21.69
CA TYR A 257 -6.64 -35.99 22.32
C TYR A 257 -7.97 -35.71 23.00
N GLY A 258 -7.90 -35.13 24.21
CA GLY A 258 -9.07 -34.57 24.88
C GLY A 258 -9.29 -33.10 24.50
N LEU A 259 -10.56 -32.68 24.35
CA LEU A 259 -10.94 -31.26 24.23
C LEU A 259 -10.49 -30.45 25.45
N GLY A 260 -10.49 -31.07 26.62
CA GLY A 260 -9.87 -30.47 27.80
C GLY A 260 -10.01 -31.30 29.06
N ARG A 261 -9.34 -30.81 30.10
CA ARG A 261 -9.37 -31.36 31.46
C ARG A 261 -9.34 -30.26 32.52
N PRO A 262 -9.98 -30.45 33.70
CA PRO A 262 -10.19 -29.36 34.65
C PRO A 262 -8.96 -29.08 35.50
N TRP A 263 -8.25 -27.99 35.20
CA TRP A 263 -7.10 -27.61 35.98
C TRP A 263 -7.51 -26.83 37.23
N HIS A 264 -7.30 -27.45 38.39
CA HIS A 264 -7.41 -26.81 39.70
C HIS A 264 -6.00 -26.47 40.20
N PRO A 265 -5.52 -25.21 40.04
CA PRO A 265 -4.15 -24.84 40.34
C PRO A 265 -3.85 -24.99 41.83
N THR A 266 -2.66 -25.51 42.16
CA THR A 266 -2.18 -25.51 43.55
C THR A 266 -2.00 -24.06 44.04
N THR A 267 -2.91 -23.65 44.91
CA THR A 267 -3.05 -22.28 45.41
C THR A 267 -2.77 -22.26 46.92
N THR A 268 -2.19 -21.17 47.40
CA THR A 268 -1.99 -20.95 48.83
C THR A 268 -3.21 -20.22 49.39
N PHE A 269 -3.90 -20.87 50.33
CA PHE A 269 -5.03 -20.36 51.10
C PHE A 269 -4.60 -20.09 52.54
N SER A 270 -5.50 -19.54 53.37
CA SER A 270 -5.26 -19.34 54.80
C SER A 270 -5.09 -20.64 55.57
N ASP A 271 -5.62 -21.75 55.05
CA ASP A 271 -5.67 -23.07 55.69
C ASP A 271 -4.75 -24.11 55.03
N GLY A 272 -3.96 -23.74 54.01
CA GLY A 272 -2.99 -24.64 53.41
C GLY A 272 -2.63 -24.30 51.97
N ARG A 273 -1.88 -25.19 51.32
CA ARG A 273 -1.52 -25.08 49.89
C ARG A 273 -1.97 -26.33 49.15
N TYR A 274 -3.04 -26.22 48.38
CA TYR A 274 -3.72 -27.34 47.72
C TYR A 274 -4.43 -26.89 46.44
N ALA A 275 -4.97 -27.82 45.66
CA ALA A 275 -5.70 -27.54 44.43
C ALA A 275 -6.94 -26.67 44.71
N ASP A 276 -7.08 -25.54 44.02
CA ASP A 276 -8.16 -24.57 44.27
C ASP A 276 -9.54 -25.16 43.97
N PRO A 277 -10.41 -25.37 44.96
CA PRO A 277 -11.73 -25.96 44.75
C PRO A 277 -12.68 -25.06 43.94
N ASN A 278 -12.43 -23.75 43.89
CA ASN A 278 -13.26 -22.79 43.17
C ASN A 278 -12.83 -22.59 41.71
N ALA A 279 -11.71 -23.18 41.29
CA ALA A 279 -11.23 -23.16 39.91
C ALA A 279 -11.97 -24.18 39.03
N ILE A 280 -13.29 -24.06 38.96
CA ILE A 280 -14.16 -24.91 38.12
C ILE A 280 -14.09 -24.39 36.68
N GLY A 281 -13.11 -24.91 35.93
CA GLY A 281 -12.76 -24.47 34.58
C GLY A 281 -13.94 -24.40 33.61
N HIS A 282 -13.88 -23.42 32.69
CA HIS A 282 -14.85 -23.24 31.62
C HIS A 282 -14.17 -23.36 30.25
N ALA A 283 -14.69 -24.26 29.40
CA ALA A 283 -14.30 -24.40 28.01
C ALA A 283 -15.55 -24.65 27.14
N ALA A 284 -15.71 -23.89 26.06
CA ALA A 284 -16.83 -24.05 25.12
C ALA A 284 -16.34 -24.10 23.68
N PHE A 285 -16.79 -25.07 22.89
CA PHE A 285 -16.51 -25.19 21.45
C PHE A 285 -17.81 -25.04 20.65
N ILE A 286 -17.91 -23.99 19.84
CA ILE A 286 -19.13 -23.55 19.16
C ILE A 286 -18.86 -23.48 17.66
N ASN A 287 -19.63 -24.23 16.88
CA ASN A 287 -19.52 -24.34 15.42
C ASN A 287 -18.12 -24.73 14.92
N CYS A 288 -17.39 -25.53 15.69
CA CYS A 288 -16.04 -25.96 15.35
C CYS A 288 -16.05 -27.24 14.50
N GLU A 289 -15.14 -27.30 13.52
CA GLU A 289 -14.79 -28.55 12.84
C GLU A 289 -13.81 -29.34 13.70
N MET A 290 -14.04 -30.63 13.93
CA MET A 290 -13.19 -31.51 14.75
C MET A 290 -12.77 -32.77 13.99
N ASP A 291 -11.47 -33.00 13.89
CA ASP A 291 -10.91 -34.23 13.32
C ASP A 291 -10.92 -35.40 14.36
N ASN A 292 -10.79 -36.64 13.89
CA ASN A 292 -11.02 -37.88 14.65
C ASN A 292 -10.04 -38.16 15.81
N HIS A 293 -9.01 -37.35 16.00
CA HIS A 293 -8.13 -37.45 17.17
C HIS A 293 -8.86 -37.08 18.46
N ILE A 294 -9.96 -36.34 18.39
CA ILE A 294 -10.73 -35.91 19.56
C ILE A 294 -11.60 -37.05 20.10
N TYR A 295 -11.34 -37.49 21.35
CA TYR A 295 -12.17 -38.50 22.03
C TYR A 295 -13.24 -37.92 22.97
N GLY A 296 -13.15 -36.63 23.34
CA GLY A 296 -14.06 -35.98 24.29
C GLY A 296 -13.32 -35.24 25.41
N TRP A 297 -13.84 -35.29 26.63
CA TRP A 297 -13.28 -34.58 27.80
C TRP A 297 -12.63 -35.57 28.78
N ASP A 298 -11.67 -35.12 29.59
CA ASP A 298 -10.98 -35.98 30.55
C ASP A 298 -10.81 -35.33 31.93
N ARG A 299 -10.54 -36.16 32.94
CA ARG A 299 -10.29 -35.75 34.32
C ARG A 299 -8.86 -35.25 34.51
N MET A 300 -8.63 -34.51 35.59
CA MET A 300 -7.29 -34.09 36.01
C MET A 300 -7.10 -34.38 37.50
N SER A 301 -5.90 -34.82 37.88
CA SER A 301 -5.55 -35.02 39.30
C SER A 301 -4.94 -33.76 39.92
N GLY A 302 -5.23 -33.54 41.20
CA GLY A 302 -4.57 -32.54 42.03
C GLY A 302 -4.22 -33.09 43.43
N LYS A 303 -3.95 -32.18 44.36
CA LYS A 303 -3.73 -32.48 45.77
C LYS A 303 -4.78 -31.75 46.61
N ASP A 304 -5.47 -32.47 47.49
CA ASP A 304 -6.45 -31.87 48.40
C ASP A 304 -5.76 -31.15 49.58
N ILE A 305 -6.57 -30.57 50.48
CA ILE A 305 -6.08 -29.88 51.69
C ILE A 305 -5.19 -30.77 52.57
N ASN A 306 -5.37 -32.09 52.51
CA ASN A 306 -4.61 -33.10 53.25
C ASN A 306 -3.42 -33.68 52.45
N GLN A 307 -3.07 -33.08 51.31
CA GLN A 307 -2.01 -33.52 50.38
C GLN A 307 -2.25 -34.91 49.75
N GLN A 308 -3.49 -35.40 49.78
CA GLN A 308 -3.90 -36.64 49.12
C GLN A 308 -4.26 -36.39 47.65
N PRO A 309 -4.04 -37.36 46.75
CA PRO A 309 -4.52 -37.27 45.37
C PRO A 309 -6.05 -37.11 45.34
N ILE A 310 -6.52 -36.13 44.58
CA ILE A 310 -7.94 -35.89 44.28
C ILE A 310 -8.12 -35.83 42.76
N TRP A 311 -9.25 -36.32 42.26
CA TRP A 311 -9.62 -36.24 40.84
C TRP A 311 -10.75 -35.24 40.65
N PHE A 312 -10.59 -34.37 39.67
CA PHE A 312 -11.61 -33.43 39.20
C PHE A 312 -12.13 -33.94 37.85
N TYR A 313 -13.45 -34.06 37.73
CA TYR A 313 -14.08 -34.72 36.59
C TYR A 313 -14.72 -33.71 35.62
N PRO A 314 -14.78 -34.04 34.31
CA PRO A 314 -15.48 -33.22 33.33
C PRO A 314 -16.94 -32.92 33.70
N SER A 315 -17.64 -33.87 34.32
CA SER A 315 -19.04 -33.72 34.73
C SER A 315 -19.27 -32.64 35.79
N ASP A 316 -18.23 -32.31 36.55
CA ASP A 316 -18.26 -31.28 37.60
C ASP A 316 -17.70 -29.93 37.09
N SER A 317 -17.34 -29.88 35.80
CA SER A 317 -16.71 -28.75 35.12
C SER A 317 -17.67 -28.06 34.16
N ARG A 318 -17.31 -26.89 33.63
CA ARG A 318 -18.15 -26.13 32.68
C ARG A 318 -17.67 -26.35 31.25
N PHE A 319 -17.81 -27.59 30.79
CA PHE A 319 -17.37 -28.03 29.46
C PHE A 319 -18.54 -28.20 28.52
N TRP A 320 -18.50 -27.48 27.41
CA TRP A 320 -19.65 -27.29 26.54
C TRP A 320 -19.29 -27.39 25.07
N GLU A 321 -20.25 -27.89 24.29
CA GLU A 321 -20.17 -27.97 22.84
C GLU A 321 -21.47 -27.47 22.22
N TYR A 322 -21.43 -26.91 21.00
CA TYR A 322 -22.62 -26.50 20.27
C TYR A 322 -22.33 -26.48 18.77
N GLY A 323 -23.15 -27.15 17.95
CA GLY A 323 -23.04 -27.07 16.49
C GLY A 323 -21.71 -27.55 15.88
N ASN A 324 -20.90 -28.29 16.65
CA ASN A 324 -19.62 -28.83 16.15
C ASN A 324 -19.88 -29.94 15.11
N TRP A 325 -18.96 -30.10 14.16
CA TRP A 325 -19.05 -31.09 13.08
C TRP A 325 -17.68 -31.72 12.77
N GLY A 326 -17.64 -32.72 11.89
CA GLY A 326 -16.42 -33.50 11.59
C GLY A 326 -16.36 -34.83 12.35
N GLU A 327 -15.37 -35.67 12.05
CA GLU A 327 -15.27 -37.04 12.59
C GLU A 327 -15.09 -37.08 14.12
N GLY A 328 -14.48 -36.05 14.70
CA GLY A 328 -14.29 -35.91 16.15
C GLY A 328 -15.48 -35.29 16.88
N ALA A 329 -16.53 -34.84 16.18
CA ALA A 329 -17.72 -34.23 16.78
C ALA A 329 -18.81 -35.27 17.05
N VAL A 330 -18.69 -35.98 18.18
CA VAL A 330 -19.62 -37.05 18.58
C VAL A 330 -20.57 -36.55 19.66
N SER A 331 -21.89 -36.74 19.47
CA SER A 331 -22.91 -36.39 20.46
C SER A 331 -23.22 -37.57 21.39
N VAL A 332 -22.72 -37.51 22.63
CA VAL A 332 -22.94 -38.51 23.70
C VAL A 332 -23.08 -37.81 25.05
N ALA A 333 -23.64 -38.50 26.05
CA ALA A 333 -23.92 -37.92 27.38
C ALA A 333 -22.68 -37.33 28.09
N GLN A 334 -21.49 -37.89 27.83
CA GLN A 334 -20.21 -37.43 28.38
C GLN A 334 -19.67 -36.17 27.68
N ARG A 335 -20.38 -35.66 26.66
CA ARG A 335 -20.06 -34.46 25.87
C ARG A 335 -21.24 -33.50 25.89
N PRO A 336 -21.41 -32.74 26.99
CA PRO A 336 -22.57 -31.87 27.18
C PRO A 336 -22.71 -30.85 26.05
N GLN A 337 -23.92 -30.69 25.54
CA GLN A 337 -24.25 -29.71 24.51
C GLN A 337 -24.98 -28.51 25.13
N LEU A 338 -24.70 -27.30 24.64
CA LEU A 338 -25.53 -26.14 24.93
C LEU A 338 -26.88 -26.27 24.24
N SER A 339 -27.93 -25.73 24.86
CA SER A 339 -29.19 -25.49 24.16
C SER A 339 -29.08 -24.26 23.24
N ASP A 340 -29.99 -24.13 22.28
CA ASP A 340 -30.10 -22.92 21.45
C ASP A 340 -30.27 -21.65 22.30
N GLU A 341 -31.00 -21.75 23.42
CA GLU A 341 -31.24 -20.66 24.36
C GLU A 341 -29.96 -20.28 25.12
N ASP A 342 -29.22 -21.27 25.64
CA ASP A 342 -27.95 -21.02 26.34
C ASP A 342 -26.88 -20.46 25.40
N ASN A 343 -26.90 -20.86 24.13
CA ASN A 343 -25.97 -20.36 23.12
C ASN A 343 -26.15 -18.84 22.87
N LEU A 344 -27.32 -18.25 23.16
CA LEU A 344 -27.51 -16.79 23.07
C LEU A 344 -26.61 -16.01 24.03
N ALA A 345 -26.10 -16.63 25.10
CA ALA A 345 -25.14 -16.01 26.01
C ALA A 345 -23.71 -15.91 25.42
N TYR A 346 -23.42 -16.64 24.34
CA TYR A 346 -22.09 -16.71 23.72
C TYR A 346 -21.90 -15.72 22.55
N GLN A 347 -22.58 -14.58 22.62
CA GLN A 347 -22.31 -13.45 21.73
C GLN A 347 -20.96 -12.81 22.10
N ASP A 348 -20.21 -12.34 21.11
CA ASP A 348 -18.85 -11.81 21.31
C ASP A 348 -18.85 -10.63 22.29
N ASN A 349 -19.82 -9.73 22.18
CA ASN A 349 -19.98 -8.59 23.08
C ASN A 349 -20.30 -9.01 24.54
N VAL A 350 -20.94 -10.16 24.76
CA VAL A 350 -21.23 -10.69 26.10
C VAL A 350 -19.97 -11.34 26.68
N ILE A 351 -19.29 -12.20 25.91
CA ILE A 351 -18.04 -12.86 26.31
C ILE A 351 -16.97 -11.82 26.66
N LEU A 352 -16.87 -10.76 25.85
CA LEU A 352 -15.90 -9.69 26.03
C LEU A 352 -16.42 -8.55 26.93
N ALA A 353 -17.58 -8.70 27.57
CA ALA A 353 -18.15 -7.71 28.49
C ALA A 353 -18.17 -6.28 27.91
N GLY A 354 -18.71 -6.14 26.70
CA GLY A 354 -18.85 -4.89 25.96
C GLY A 354 -17.56 -4.36 25.31
N TRP A 355 -16.43 -5.05 25.47
CA TRP A 355 -15.22 -4.69 24.74
C TRP A 355 -15.34 -5.12 23.27
N GLU A 356 -15.08 -4.18 22.37
CA GLU A 356 -15.07 -4.38 20.92
C GLU A 356 -13.62 -4.33 20.42
N PRO A 357 -13.02 -5.49 20.09
CA PRO A 357 -11.72 -5.56 19.42
C PRO A 357 -11.74 -4.78 18.11
N ASP A 358 -10.62 -4.14 17.79
CA ASP A 358 -10.47 -3.19 16.68
C ASP A 358 -9.35 -3.57 15.69
N LEU A 359 -8.74 -4.75 15.87
CA LEU A 359 -7.91 -5.38 14.83
C LEU A 359 -8.76 -5.89 13.65
N SER A 360 -9.98 -6.35 13.93
CA SER A 360 -11.00 -6.65 12.94
C SER A 360 -12.16 -5.73 13.16
N LEU A 361 -12.64 -5.13 12.09
CA LEU A 361 -13.80 -4.26 12.15
C LEU A 361 -15.06 -5.07 12.44
N GLY A 362 -15.89 -4.60 13.37
CA GLY A 362 -17.12 -5.26 13.78
C GLY A 362 -18.22 -5.19 12.71
N SER A 363 -19.35 -5.87 12.98
CA SER A 363 -20.42 -6.11 12.00
C SER A 363 -21.06 -4.84 11.46
N GLU A 364 -21.11 -3.77 12.25
CA GLU A 364 -21.73 -2.49 11.88
C GLU A 364 -20.76 -1.54 11.18
N SER A 365 -19.54 -1.99 10.88
CA SER A 365 -18.53 -1.16 10.24
C SER A 365 -18.80 -0.99 8.76
N GLU A 366 -18.93 0.26 8.34
CA GLU A 366 -19.18 0.65 6.96
C GLU A 366 -18.20 1.72 6.49
N LEU A 367 -17.90 1.69 5.19
CA LEU A 367 -17.16 2.73 4.50
C LEU A 367 -18.10 3.44 3.54
N GLN A 368 -18.05 4.78 3.53
CA GLN A 368 -18.69 5.60 2.51
C GLN A 368 -17.72 6.65 1.97
N GLY A 369 -17.97 7.13 0.76
CA GLY A 369 -17.18 8.19 0.16
C GLY A 369 -17.71 8.67 -1.18
N GLU A 370 -17.04 9.68 -1.72
CA GLU A 370 -17.22 10.16 -3.09
C GLU A 370 -15.91 10.04 -3.87
N VAL A 371 -16.00 9.54 -5.10
CA VAL A 371 -14.92 9.56 -6.06
C VAL A 371 -15.00 10.85 -6.88
N LEU A 372 -13.99 11.70 -6.79
CA LEU A 372 -13.90 12.98 -7.50
C LEU A 372 -12.71 12.97 -8.48
N HIS A 373 -13.02 12.96 -9.77
CA HIS A 373 -12.01 13.02 -10.82
C HIS A 373 -12.57 13.59 -12.13
N GLN A 374 -11.84 14.48 -12.80
CA GLN A 374 -12.35 15.25 -13.94
C GLN A 374 -12.76 14.39 -15.15
N LEU A 375 -11.95 13.37 -15.47
CA LEU A 375 -12.15 12.52 -16.65
C LEU A 375 -12.87 11.21 -16.35
N MET A 376 -13.15 10.93 -15.07
CA MET A 376 -13.72 9.63 -14.68
C MET A 376 -15.16 9.51 -15.17
N LYS A 377 -15.48 8.36 -15.75
CA LYS A 377 -16.86 7.98 -16.05
C LYS A 377 -17.50 7.31 -14.85
N PHE A 378 -18.77 7.63 -14.61
CA PHE A 378 -19.57 7.00 -13.56
C PHE A 378 -20.72 6.19 -14.19
N PRO A 379 -21.11 5.05 -13.60
CA PRO A 379 -20.56 4.47 -12.36
C PRO A 379 -19.14 3.93 -12.56
N SER A 380 -18.29 4.07 -11.55
CA SER A 380 -16.96 3.44 -11.50
C SER A 380 -16.97 2.32 -10.46
N GLN A 381 -16.12 1.31 -10.64
CA GLN A 381 -15.96 0.23 -9.68
C GLN A 381 -14.99 0.67 -8.58
N VAL A 382 -15.44 0.61 -7.33
CA VAL A 382 -14.61 0.84 -6.14
C VAL A 382 -14.22 -0.50 -5.54
N THR A 383 -12.92 -0.73 -5.40
CA THR A 383 -12.35 -1.85 -4.64
C THR A 383 -11.79 -1.34 -3.33
N VAL A 384 -12.21 -1.96 -2.22
CA VAL A 384 -11.66 -1.74 -0.88
C VAL A 384 -10.85 -2.96 -0.51
N LYS A 385 -9.56 -2.76 -0.21
CA LYS A 385 -8.62 -3.80 0.20
C LYS A 385 -8.08 -3.48 1.58
N ASP A 386 -8.08 -4.45 2.47
CA ASP A 386 -7.54 -4.31 3.81
C ASP A 386 -6.05 -4.66 3.89
N SER A 387 -5.44 -4.54 5.07
CA SER A 387 -4.02 -4.82 5.28
C SER A 387 -3.61 -6.28 5.08
N LEU A 388 -4.56 -7.21 5.26
CA LEU A 388 -4.33 -8.66 5.18
C LEU A 388 -4.72 -9.24 3.81
N GLY A 389 -5.20 -8.39 2.90
CA GLY A 389 -5.54 -8.76 1.53
C GLY A 389 -7.02 -9.05 1.28
N GLN A 390 -7.88 -8.95 2.30
CA GLN A 390 -9.33 -9.08 2.12
C GLN A 390 -9.85 -7.94 1.25
N GLN A 391 -10.71 -8.26 0.29
CA GLN A 391 -11.27 -7.28 -0.65
C GLN A 391 -12.79 -7.32 -0.68
N SER A 392 -13.39 -6.15 -0.85
CA SER A 392 -14.80 -5.97 -1.19
C SER A 392 -14.92 -4.96 -2.33
N MET A 393 -15.93 -5.11 -3.17
CA MET A 393 -16.16 -4.23 -4.33
C MET A 393 -17.59 -3.68 -4.33
N VAL A 394 -17.75 -2.45 -4.83
CA VAL A 394 -19.04 -1.79 -5.03
C VAL A 394 -18.95 -0.83 -6.21
N ASP A 395 -20.03 -0.68 -6.98
CA ASP A 395 -20.10 0.38 -7.98
C ASP A 395 -20.55 1.70 -7.35
N THR A 396 -20.00 2.83 -7.80
CA THR A 396 -20.52 4.14 -7.42
C THR A 396 -21.91 4.40 -8.00
N ASP A 397 -22.63 5.37 -7.44
CA ASP A 397 -23.74 5.99 -8.15
C ASP A 397 -23.25 6.88 -9.32
N GLN A 398 -24.19 7.48 -10.05
CA GLN A 398 -23.91 8.38 -11.19
C GLN A 398 -23.18 9.68 -10.79
N ARG A 399 -23.07 9.97 -9.49
CA ARG A 399 -22.37 11.13 -8.94
C ARG A 399 -21.02 10.72 -8.34
N GLY A 400 -20.62 9.45 -8.43
CA GLY A 400 -19.37 8.95 -7.86
C GLY A 400 -19.46 8.57 -6.38
N ARG A 401 -20.65 8.54 -5.76
CA ARG A 401 -20.80 8.20 -4.34
C ARG A 401 -20.95 6.70 -4.14
N TYR A 402 -20.39 6.16 -3.07
CA TYR A 402 -20.49 4.74 -2.74
C TYR A 402 -20.62 4.50 -1.23
N ARG A 403 -21.11 3.32 -0.87
CA ARG A 403 -21.19 2.81 0.51
C ARG A 403 -21.03 1.29 0.48
N ILE A 404 -20.23 0.74 1.39
CA ILE A 404 -19.91 -0.70 1.42
C ILE A 404 -19.63 -1.16 2.85
N SER A 405 -19.99 -2.40 3.18
CA SER A 405 -19.59 -2.99 4.46
C SER A 405 -18.09 -3.32 4.45
N ILE A 406 -17.43 -3.02 5.57
CA ILE A 406 -16.03 -3.32 5.84
C ILE A 406 -15.90 -4.25 7.05
N ALA A 407 -16.98 -4.94 7.44
CA ALA A 407 -16.97 -5.88 8.55
C ALA A 407 -15.95 -7.02 8.32
N GLY A 408 -15.22 -7.37 9.37
CA GLY A 408 -14.15 -8.37 9.38
C GLY A 408 -12.80 -7.89 8.85
N MET A 409 -12.75 -6.77 8.12
CA MET A 409 -11.52 -6.24 7.55
C MET A 409 -10.54 -5.73 8.63
N THR A 410 -9.25 -5.76 8.32
CA THR A 410 -8.16 -5.22 9.15
C THR A 410 -7.55 -3.98 8.51
N PRO A 411 -7.70 -2.79 9.12
CA PRO A 411 -7.10 -1.56 8.60
C PRO A 411 -5.57 -1.68 8.36
N PRO A 412 -4.96 -0.83 7.50
CA PRO A 412 -5.58 0.31 6.85
C PRO A 412 -6.28 -0.18 5.60
N LEU A 413 -7.21 0.64 5.10
CA LEU A 413 -7.99 0.27 3.93
C LEU A 413 -7.46 1.04 2.71
N LEU A 414 -6.96 0.33 1.71
CA LEU A 414 -6.71 0.88 0.39
C LEU A 414 -8.02 0.89 -0.39
N ILE A 415 -8.45 2.06 -0.80
CA ILE A 415 -9.59 2.25 -1.69
C ILE A 415 -9.02 2.55 -3.07
N SER A 416 -9.55 1.93 -4.11
CA SER A 416 -9.21 2.25 -5.49
C SER A 416 -10.47 2.29 -6.35
N ALA A 417 -10.55 3.27 -7.24
CA ALA A 417 -11.64 3.38 -8.21
C ALA A 417 -11.09 3.18 -9.63
N ASP A 418 -11.78 2.35 -10.42
CA ASP A 418 -11.53 2.11 -11.85
C ASP A 418 -12.80 2.43 -12.63
N ASP A 419 -12.71 3.32 -13.62
CA ASP A 419 -13.84 3.71 -14.46
C ASP A 419 -14.09 2.79 -15.66
N HIS A 420 -13.24 1.77 -15.84
CA HIS A 420 -13.25 0.80 -16.92
C HIS A 420 -13.31 1.44 -18.33
N SER A 421 -12.81 2.68 -18.46
CA SER A 421 -12.77 3.37 -19.75
C SER A 421 -11.64 2.90 -20.67
N GLY A 422 -10.70 2.13 -20.13
CA GLY A 422 -9.59 1.53 -20.85
C GLY A 422 -9.38 0.06 -20.49
N ALA A 423 -8.22 -0.47 -20.86
CA ALA A 423 -7.91 -1.88 -20.69
C ALA A 423 -7.48 -2.24 -19.26
N SER A 424 -6.81 -1.32 -18.57
CA SER A 424 -6.22 -1.55 -17.25
C SER A 424 -5.90 -0.25 -16.53
N CYS A 425 -5.89 -0.28 -15.20
CA CYS A 425 -5.26 0.74 -14.37
C CYS A 425 -3.73 0.58 -14.26
N LEU A 426 -3.22 -0.62 -14.52
CA LEU A 426 -1.84 -1.01 -14.22
C LEU A 426 -0.93 -0.91 -15.45
N HIS A 427 -1.36 -1.34 -16.62
CA HIS A 427 -0.49 -1.40 -17.81
C HIS A 427 -0.70 -0.17 -18.71
N SER A 428 0.37 0.46 -19.20
CA SER A 428 0.27 1.62 -20.11
C SER A 428 0.42 1.29 -21.60
N ASP A 429 0.52 0.01 -21.97
CA ASP A 429 0.67 -0.49 -23.34
C ASP A 429 -0.60 -0.34 -24.20
N GLN A 430 -1.76 -0.28 -23.56
CA GLN A 430 -3.06 0.09 -24.13
C GLN A 430 -3.60 1.36 -23.48
N PRO A 431 -4.62 2.03 -24.06
CA PRO A 431 -5.33 3.10 -23.38
C PRO A 431 -5.77 2.65 -21.98
N ARG A 432 -5.23 3.32 -20.95
CA ARG A 432 -5.55 3.01 -19.55
C ARG A 432 -6.95 3.44 -19.17
N SER A 433 -7.50 2.79 -18.15
CA SER A 433 -8.62 3.35 -17.40
C SER A 433 -8.19 4.60 -16.63
N ILE A 434 -9.16 5.42 -16.25
CA ILE A 434 -8.95 6.47 -15.26
C ILE A 434 -9.05 5.83 -13.89
N CYS A 435 -7.96 5.94 -13.10
CA CYS A 435 -7.88 5.31 -11.79
C CYS A 435 -7.33 6.26 -10.74
N VAL A 436 -7.90 6.19 -9.55
CA VAL A 436 -7.51 6.96 -8.37
C VAL A 436 -7.61 6.08 -7.14
N SER A 437 -6.78 6.34 -6.14
CA SER A 437 -6.77 5.59 -4.90
C SER A 437 -6.76 6.50 -3.66
N ALA A 438 -7.09 5.94 -2.51
CA ALA A 438 -6.98 6.57 -1.21
C ALA A 438 -6.56 5.52 -0.17
N LEU A 439 -5.85 5.95 0.88
CA LEU A 439 -5.58 5.10 2.04
C LEU A 439 -6.36 5.65 3.24
N VAL A 440 -7.21 4.81 3.83
CA VAL A 440 -7.93 5.12 5.07
C VAL A 440 -7.20 4.42 6.22
N ALA A 441 -6.37 5.19 6.92
CA ALA A 441 -5.63 4.70 8.09
C ALA A 441 -6.44 4.79 9.38
N ASP A 442 -7.39 5.73 9.44
CA ASP A 442 -8.16 6.09 10.61
C ASP A 442 -9.60 5.56 10.42
N VAL A 443 -9.91 4.36 10.94
CA VAL A 443 -11.20 3.67 10.70
C VAL A 443 -12.05 3.61 11.96
N VAL A 444 -13.34 3.95 11.85
CA VAL A 444 -14.31 3.86 12.95
C VAL A 444 -14.84 2.43 13.04
N ASN A 445 -14.52 1.73 14.13
CA ASN A 445 -15.07 0.40 14.40
C ASN A 445 -16.56 0.49 14.77
N ASN A 446 -17.40 -0.40 14.22
CA ASN A 446 -18.86 -0.43 14.40
C ASN A 446 -19.55 0.92 14.12
N GLY A 447 -19.08 1.59 13.07
CA GLY A 447 -19.65 2.85 12.62
C GLY A 447 -19.32 3.16 11.17
N ILE A 448 -19.57 4.41 10.78
CA ILE A 448 -19.38 4.88 9.41
C ILE A 448 -18.01 5.56 9.33
N THR A 449 -17.17 5.05 8.43
CA THR A 449 -15.88 5.64 8.06
C THR A 449 -16.01 6.38 6.74
N THR A 450 -15.43 7.56 6.64
CA THR A 450 -15.34 8.34 5.39
C THR A 450 -14.03 8.01 4.68
N GLY A 451 -14.09 7.72 3.38
CA GLY A 451 -12.90 7.48 2.56
C GLY A 451 -13.00 8.07 1.17
N ASN A 452 -13.04 9.40 1.03
CA ASN A 452 -13.12 10.05 -0.27
C ASN A 452 -11.89 9.74 -1.15
N VAL A 453 -12.13 9.58 -2.46
CA VAL A 453 -11.10 9.20 -3.44
C VAL A 453 -10.96 10.30 -4.50
N ASN A 454 -9.77 10.85 -4.68
CA ASN A 454 -9.51 11.94 -5.62
C ASN A 454 -8.02 12.03 -5.99
N ALA A 455 -7.68 12.98 -6.86
CA ALA A 455 -6.30 13.19 -7.31
C ALA A 455 -5.29 13.40 -6.16
N PHE A 456 -5.71 14.02 -5.06
CA PHE A 456 -4.85 14.34 -3.94
C PHE A 456 -4.71 13.17 -2.96
N SER A 457 -5.77 12.38 -2.77
CA SER A 457 -5.64 11.11 -2.03
C SER A 457 -4.75 10.13 -2.80
N ASP A 458 -4.81 10.10 -4.14
CA ASP A 458 -3.97 9.21 -4.94
C ASP A 458 -2.49 9.60 -4.87
N LEU A 459 -2.22 10.92 -4.78
CA LEU A 459 -0.89 11.43 -4.51
C LEU A 459 -0.35 10.98 -3.15
N GLN A 460 -1.16 11.00 -2.08
CA GLN A 460 -0.76 10.46 -0.78
C GLN A 460 -0.40 8.97 -0.87
N VAL A 461 -1.22 8.18 -1.55
CA VAL A 461 -0.93 6.75 -1.77
C VAL A 461 0.34 6.57 -2.60
N SER A 462 0.59 7.45 -3.57
CA SER A 462 1.79 7.43 -4.41
C SER A 462 3.07 7.69 -3.60
N GLU A 463 3.05 8.67 -2.69
CA GLU A 463 4.18 8.96 -1.79
C GLU A 463 4.45 7.78 -0.84
N LEU A 464 3.39 7.15 -0.31
CA LEU A 464 3.52 5.96 0.53
C LEU A 464 4.08 4.76 -0.24
N ALA A 465 3.62 4.54 -1.47
CA ALA A 465 4.12 3.48 -2.35
C ALA A 465 5.61 3.68 -2.65
N GLU A 466 6.03 4.89 -2.99
CA GLU A 466 7.43 5.22 -3.23
C GLU A 466 8.31 4.93 -2.01
N GLN A 467 7.87 5.34 -0.81
CA GLN A 467 8.60 5.06 0.43
C GLN A 467 8.68 3.57 0.76
N ALA A 468 7.70 2.78 0.29
CA ALA A 468 7.70 1.33 0.38
C ALA A 468 8.50 0.65 -0.75
N GLY A 469 9.13 1.39 -1.67
CA GLY A 469 9.87 0.85 -2.81
C GLY A 469 8.98 0.28 -3.93
N ILE A 470 7.73 0.76 -4.01
CA ILE A 470 6.71 0.32 -4.97
C ILE A 470 6.52 1.43 -6.01
N ASP A 471 6.50 1.11 -7.31
CA ASP A 471 6.50 2.18 -8.34
C ASP A 471 5.26 3.09 -8.26
N GLY A 472 4.10 2.62 -7.78
CA GLY A 472 2.92 3.49 -7.70
C GLY A 472 1.71 2.86 -7.02
N PRO A 473 0.61 3.63 -6.88
CA PRO A 473 -0.58 3.22 -6.14
C PRO A 473 -1.23 1.94 -6.68
N GLN A 474 -1.19 1.71 -7.99
CA GLN A 474 -1.93 0.60 -8.59
C GLN A 474 -1.37 -0.77 -8.21
N GLN A 475 -0.06 -0.87 -8.01
CA GLN A 475 0.61 -2.11 -7.63
C GLN A 475 0.13 -2.63 -6.28
N LEU A 476 -0.25 -1.74 -5.36
CA LEU A 476 -0.72 -2.12 -4.03
C LEU A 476 -1.98 -3.00 -4.07
N LEU A 477 -2.87 -2.76 -5.04
CA LEU A 477 -4.05 -3.61 -5.25
C LEU A 477 -3.66 -5.04 -5.61
N GLY A 478 -2.63 -5.20 -6.45
CA GLY A 478 -2.18 -6.50 -6.96
C GLY A 478 -1.32 -7.32 -5.98
N MET A 479 -0.86 -6.73 -4.87
CA MET A 479 -0.11 -7.47 -3.85
C MET A 479 -1.01 -8.48 -3.12
N GLU A 480 -0.46 -9.48 -2.43
CA GLU A 480 -1.29 -10.36 -1.59
C GLU A 480 -1.79 -9.58 -0.36
N ARG A 481 -0.88 -8.91 0.35
CA ARG A 481 -1.14 -8.06 1.51
C ARG A 481 -0.67 -6.64 1.23
N LEU A 482 -1.25 -5.65 1.92
CA LEU A 482 -0.70 -4.30 1.86
C LEU A 482 0.60 -4.26 2.68
N PRO A 483 1.62 -3.51 2.23
CA PRO A 483 2.76 -3.22 3.08
C PRO A 483 2.28 -2.43 4.31
N VAL A 484 2.99 -2.58 5.42
CA VAL A 484 2.73 -1.73 6.59
C VAL A 484 3.36 -0.37 6.31
N PHE A 485 2.57 0.70 6.39
CA PHE A 485 3.03 2.03 6.04
C PHE A 485 3.55 2.79 7.27
N SER A 486 4.55 3.65 7.05
CA SER A 486 5.12 4.51 8.09
C SER A 486 4.12 5.58 8.53
N ARG A 487 3.94 5.73 9.84
CA ARG A 487 3.15 6.81 10.43
C ARG A 487 3.80 8.16 10.21
N SER A 488 5.13 8.26 10.27
CA SER A 488 5.84 9.52 10.07
C SER A 488 5.69 10.03 8.63
N VAL A 489 5.78 9.12 7.65
CA VAL A 489 5.52 9.43 6.23
C VAL A 489 4.07 9.87 6.05
N TRP A 490 3.10 9.11 6.56
CA TRP A 490 1.68 9.49 6.49
C TRP A 490 1.38 10.86 7.11
N LEU A 491 1.96 11.16 8.27
CA LEU A 491 1.81 12.48 8.89
C LEU A 491 2.51 13.59 8.09
N GLN A 492 3.60 13.28 7.40
CA GLN A 492 4.24 14.20 6.46
C GLN A 492 3.34 14.47 5.26
N THR A 493 2.77 13.44 4.63
CA THR A 493 1.86 13.62 3.48
C THR A 493 0.62 14.42 3.88
N LYS A 494 0.04 14.17 5.07
CA LYS A 494 -1.06 14.99 5.63
C LYS A 494 -0.64 16.46 5.83
N ARG A 495 0.56 16.72 6.35
CA ARG A 495 1.05 18.11 6.58
C ARG A 495 1.20 18.91 5.29
N ASN A 496 1.50 18.27 4.17
CA ASN A 496 1.60 18.94 2.87
C ASN A 496 0.27 19.60 2.44
N PHE A 497 -0.87 19.13 2.97
CA PHE A 497 -2.20 19.67 2.67
C PHE A 497 -2.70 20.77 3.61
N ILE A 498 -2.08 20.98 4.77
CA ILE A 498 -2.53 21.97 5.77
C ILE A 498 -2.51 23.39 5.20
N ASP A 499 -1.48 23.74 4.43
CA ASP A 499 -1.37 25.06 3.80
C ASP A 499 -2.23 25.21 2.53
N PHE A 500 -2.77 24.11 2.00
CA PHE A 500 -3.77 24.14 0.94
C PHE A 500 -5.14 24.59 1.47
N SER A 501 -5.40 24.65 2.78
CA SER A 501 -6.68 25.08 3.36
C SER A 501 -6.52 26.32 4.25
N GLN A 502 -6.37 27.51 3.68
CA GLN A 502 -6.26 28.77 4.46
C GLN A 502 -7.53 29.17 5.25
N GLN A 503 -8.50 28.28 5.48
CA GLN A 503 -9.81 28.69 6.01
C GLN A 503 -10.21 28.19 7.40
N THR A 504 -9.48 27.29 8.08
CA THR A 504 -9.90 26.86 9.44
C THR A 504 -8.75 26.33 10.29
N GLU A 505 -8.92 26.38 11.62
CA GLU A 505 -8.08 25.67 12.61
C GLU A 505 -8.18 24.12 12.47
N GLU A 506 -9.06 23.59 11.62
CA GLU A 506 -9.18 22.16 11.32
C GLU A 506 -8.06 21.65 10.41
N LYS A 507 -7.49 20.49 10.77
CA LYS A 507 -6.50 19.76 9.96
C LYS A 507 -7.21 19.14 8.75
N PHE A 508 -7.16 19.80 7.59
CA PHE A 508 -7.71 19.27 6.34
C PHE A 508 -6.97 17.98 5.91
N SER A 509 -7.72 16.99 5.42
CA SER A 509 -7.17 15.78 4.81
C SER A 509 -8.01 15.40 3.58
N PRO A 510 -7.39 14.98 2.48
CA PRO A 510 -8.06 14.72 1.20
C PRO A 510 -8.88 13.41 1.20
N VAL A 511 -8.97 12.70 2.33
CA VAL A 511 -9.67 11.42 2.45
C VAL A 511 -10.90 11.53 3.35
N ASP A 512 -10.80 12.16 4.51
CA ASP A 512 -11.81 12.17 5.59
C ASP A 512 -12.48 13.54 5.80
N TYR A 513 -12.43 14.42 4.80
CA TYR A 513 -13.04 15.75 4.87
C TYR A 513 -14.57 15.73 4.91
N SER A 514 -15.16 16.72 5.59
CA SER A 514 -16.61 16.86 5.76
C SER A 514 -17.32 17.46 4.54
N GLU A 515 -18.66 17.43 4.54
CA GLU A 515 -19.45 17.88 3.38
C GLU A 515 -19.18 19.33 2.94
N GLN A 516 -18.79 20.20 3.89
CA GLN A 516 -18.45 21.60 3.60
C GLN A 516 -17.25 21.73 2.65
N TRP A 517 -16.33 20.77 2.68
CA TRP A 517 -15.13 20.74 1.84
C TRP A 517 -15.39 20.14 0.45
N HIS A 518 -16.53 19.48 0.20
CA HIS A 518 -16.82 18.89 -1.12
C HIS A 518 -16.76 19.92 -2.25
N GLN A 519 -17.31 21.13 -2.07
CA GLN A 519 -17.28 22.16 -3.11
C GLN A 519 -15.86 22.68 -3.37
N GLU A 520 -15.06 22.84 -2.32
CA GLU A 520 -13.66 23.23 -2.48
C GLU A 520 -12.85 22.12 -3.16
N MET A 521 -13.05 20.86 -2.78
CA MET A 521 -12.38 19.72 -3.39
C MET A 521 -12.76 19.53 -4.85
N LYS A 522 -14.02 19.75 -5.20
CA LYS A 522 -14.46 19.79 -6.60
C LYS A 522 -13.82 20.95 -7.37
N SER A 523 -13.74 22.14 -6.76
CA SER A 523 -13.08 23.31 -7.33
C SER A 523 -11.58 23.08 -7.57
N LEU A 524 -10.89 22.47 -6.62
CA LEU A 524 -9.48 22.11 -6.71
C LEU A 524 -9.26 21.01 -7.76
N SER A 525 -10.07 19.96 -7.72
CA SER A 525 -10.03 18.87 -8.69
C SER A 525 -10.19 19.38 -10.12
N ASN A 526 -10.98 20.43 -10.35
CA ASN A 526 -11.16 21.08 -11.66
C ASN A 526 -9.99 21.97 -12.12
N LYS A 527 -8.99 22.22 -11.27
CA LYS A 527 -7.84 23.10 -11.57
C LYS A 527 -6.52 22.34 -11.71
N VAL A 528 -6.55 21.02 -11.54
CA VAL A 528 -5.37 20.16 -11.60
C VAL A 528 -5.54 19.09 -12.66
N ILE A 529 -4.42 18.67 -13.25
CA ILE A 529 -4.33 17.49 -14.10
C ILE A 529 -3.68 16.39 -13.30
N HIS A 530 -4.38 15.27 -13.19
CA HIS A 530 -3.96 14.10 -12.42
C HIS A 530 -3.63 12.95 -13.37
N ASN A 531 -2.41 12.45 -13.37
CA ASN A 531 -2.10 11.30 -14.22
C ASN A 531 -1.05 10.41 -13.60
N ARG A 532 -1.20 9.08 -13.70
CA ARG A 532 -0.19 8.15 -13.22
C ARG A 532 0.96 8.05 -14.21
N GLY A 533 2.17 8.01 -13.70
CA GLY A 533 3.40 7.75 -14.45
C GLY A 533 3.41 6.35 -15.06
N TYR A 534 4.55 5.97 -15.62
CA TYR A 534 4.86 4.58 -15.90
C TYR A 534 6.34 4.30 -15.68
N ASN A 535 6.66 3.07 -15.30
CA ASN A 535 8.02 2.60 -15.22
C ASN A 535 8.45 2.15 -16.62
N SER A 536 9.38 2.90 -17.21
CA SER A 536 9.89 2.64 -18.58
C SER A 536 10.61 1.30 -18.77
N GLN A 537 10.86 0.53 -17.69
CA GLN A 537 11.45 -0.81 -17.74
C GLN A 537 10.39 -1.92 -17.70
N THR A 538 9.27 -1.69 -17.00
CA THR A 538 8.25 -2.71 -16.76
C THR A 538 6.94 -2.46 -17.52
N GLY A 539 6.70 -1.23 -18.00
CA GLY A 539 5.44 -0.81 -18.61
C GLY A 539 4.29 -0.62 -17.61
N LEU A 540 4.56 -0.78 -16.31
CA LEU A 540 3.57 -0.63 -15.25
C LEU A 540 3.37 0.84 -14.89
N ALA A 541 2.16 1.19 -14.47
CA ALA A 541 1.81 2.48 -13.92
C ALA A 541 2.74 2.82 -12.75
N ASN A 542 3.13 4.08 -12.64
CA ASN A 542 4.10 4.56 -11.65
C ASN A 542 3.45 5.73 -10.88
N GLN A 543 4.25 6.46 -10.14
CA GLN A 543 3.89 7.60 -9.31
C GLN A 543 2.94 8.58 -9.99
N VAL A 544 2.07 9.17 -9.18
CA VAL A 544 1.14 10.21 -9.61
C VAL A 544 1.92 11.46 -10.02
N SER A 545 1.54 12.02 -11.18
CA SER A 545 1.93 13.34 -11.63
C SER A 545 0.74 14.26 -11.49
N LEU A 546 0.94 15.33 -10.72
CA LEU A 546 -0.06 16.37 -10.51
C LEU A 546 0.49 17.70 -11.04
N THR A 547 -0.25 18.34 -11.94
CA THR A 547 0.12 19.63 -12.54
C THR A 547 -1.04 20.60 -12.48
N ASP A 548 -0.78 21.88 -12.70
CA ASP A 548 -1.82 22.84 -13.06
C ASP A 548 -2.34 22.57 -14.50
N LEU A 549 -3.36 23.32 -14.93
CA LEU A 549 -3.93 23.19 -16.26
C LEU A 549 -2.98 23.60 -17.41
N ALA A 550 -1.88 24.28 -17.12
CA ALA A 550 -0.82 24.60 -18.07
C ALA A 550 0.29 23.53 -18.07
N PHE A 551 0.06 22.39 -17.42
CA PHE A 551 1.00 21.28 -17.28
C PHE A 551 2.29 21.66 -16.54
N GLN A 552 2.24 22.69 -15.70
CA GLN A 552 3.33 23.00 -14.77
C GLN A 552 3.20 22.11 -13.54
N PRO A 553 4.26 21.38 -13.14
CA PRO A 553 4.26 20.58 -11.92
C PRO A 553 3.82 21.41 -10.71
N ILE A 554 3.03 20.80 -9.82
CA ILE A 554 2.68 21.42 -8.53
C ILE A 554 3.31 20.68 -7.33
N LEU A 555 4.33 19.87 -7.60
CA LEU A 555 5.12 19.10 -6.64
C LEU A 555 6.61 19.41 -6.87
N SER A 556 7.39 19.57 -5.79
CA SER A 556 8.86 19.59 -5.85
C SER A 556 9.43 18.16 -5.97
N LEU A 557 10.60 18.02 -6.61
CA LEU A 557 11.26 16.72 -6.86
C LEU A 557 12.24 16.29 -5.74
N GLU A 558 12.51 17.14 -4.74
CA GLU A 558 13.48 16.84 -3.69
C GLU A 558 12.92 15.87 -2.60
N PRO A 559 13.79 15.14 -1.87
CA PRO A 559 13.38 14.12 -0.90
C PRO A 559 12.56 14.74 0.22
N GLY A 560 11.24 14.58 0.13
CA GLY A 560 10.26 15.27 0.96
C GLY A 560 9.42 16.25 0.14
N ALA A 561 8.85 15.77 -0.98
CA ALA A 561 8.01 16.52 -1.91
C ALA A 561 7.18 17.57 -1.19
N ASN A 562 7.60 18.83 -1.30
CA ASN A 562 6.78 19.95 -0.86
C ASN A 562 5.89 20.32 -2.03
N TYR A 563 4.59 20.42 -1.78
CA TYR A 563 3.68 20.90 -2.81
C TYR A 563 4.07 22.34 -3.12
N LEU A 564 4.14 22.68 -4.41
CA LEU A 564 4.30 24.06 -4.87
C LEU A 564 2.99 24.77 -4.52
N LYS A 565 2.95 25.27 -3.29
CA LYS A 565 1.80 25.86 -2.60
C LYS A 565 1.43 27.20 -3.22
N ASN A 566 0.81 27.17 -4.38
CA ASN A 566 0.38 28.39 -5.04
C ASN A 566 -1.04 28.24 -5.59
N LYS A 567 -2.05 28.39 -4.72
CA LYS A 567 -3.46 28.53 -5.17
C LYS A 567 -3.61 29.63 -6.22
N THR A 568 -2.79 30.69 -6.11
CA THR A 568 -2.72 31.75 -7.12
C THR A 568 -2.20 31.20 -8.44
N GLN A 569 -1.21 30.31 -8.47
CA GLN A 569 -0.78 29.62 -9.70
C GLN A 569 -1.93 28.83 -10.33
N LEU A 570 -2.64 27.99 -9.57
CA LEU A 570 -3.77 27.21 -10.09
C LEU A 570 -4.86 28.12 -10.67
N ALA A 571 -5.21 29.19 -9.94
CA ALA A 571 -6.19 30.17 -10.39
C ALA A 571 -5.73 30.94 -11.63
N LEU A 572 -4.46 31.39 -11.66
CA LEU A 572 -3.87 32.11 -12.79
C LEU A 572 -3.74 31.22 -14.03
N ALA A 573 -3.37 29.94 -13.86
CA ALA A 573 -3.31 28.99 -14.96
C ALA A 573 -4.68 28.78 -15.57
N GLN A 574 -5.70 28.51 -14.74
CA GLN A 574 -7.10 28.42 -15.19
C GLN A 574 -7.54 29.71 -15.90
N GLN A 575 -7.28 30.87 -15.29
CA GLN A 575 -7.67 32.17 -15.84
C GLN A 575 -7.04 32.39 -17.22
N ARG A 576 -5.72 32.26 -17.34
CA ARG A 576 -5.00 32.44 -18.62
C ARG A 576 -5.53 31.52 -19.72
N ILE A 577 -5.82 30.26 -19.39
CA ILE A 577 -6.33 29.29 -20.38
C ILE A 577 -7.79 29.60 -20.78
N THR A 578 -8.59 30.10 -19.84
CA THR A 578 -10.01 30.39 -20.08
C THR A 578 -10.21 31.71 -20.83
N GLU A 579 -9.41 32.73 -20.51
CA GLU A 579 -9.51 34.08 -21.07
C GLU A 579 -8.77 34.24 -22.42
N ALA A 580 -7.76 33.42 -22.72
CA ALA A 580 -7.00 33.56 -23.96
C ALA A 580 -7.87 33.35 -25.21
N ASP A 581 -7.79 34.27 -26.17
CA ASP A 581 -8.49 34.18 -27.46
C ASP A 581 -7.97 33.01 -28.31
N THR A 582 -6.68 32.70 -28.22
CA THR A 582 -6.05 31.62 -28.99
C THR A 582 -5.03 30.90 -28.13
N ARG A 583 -5.08 29.57 -28.15
CA ARG A 583 -4.14 28.75 -27.39
C ARG A 583 -3.24 27.95 -28.32
N LEU A 584 -2.00 27.83 -27.89
CA LEU A 584 -0.98 27.01 -28.53
C LEU A 584 -0.72 25.83 -27.60
N PHE A 585 -1.26 24.67 -27.96
CA PHE A 585 -0.99 23.42 -27.26
C PHE A 585 0.26 22.79 -27.84
N ILE A 586 1.22 22.43 -26.99
CA ILE A 586 2.43 21.72 -27.40
C ILE A 586 2.32 20.31 -26.82
N VAL A 587 2.28 19.30 -27.69
CA VAL A 587 2.43 17.90 -27.30
C VAL A 587 3.76 17.40 -27.82
N GLY A 588 4.52 16.72 -26.96
CA GLY A 588 5.82 16.23 -27.36
C GLY A 588 6.63 15.58 -26.25
N ASP A 589 7.90 15.36 -26.58
CA ASP A 589 8.85 14.65 -25.73
C ASP A 589 9.60 15.57 -24.75
N SER A 590 10.68 15.03 -24.17
CA SER A 590 11.46 15.69 -23.12
C SER A 590 12.17 16.97 -23.57
N THR A 591 12.38 17.19 -24.87
CA THR A 591 13.02 18.41 -25.37
C THR A 591 12.09 19.63 -25.32
N ALA A 592 10.77 19.41 -25.37
CA ALA A 592 9.75 20.45 -25.31
C ALA A 592 9.19 20.68 -23.89
N SER A 593 9.29 19.67 -23.01
CA SER A 593 8.58 19.58 -21.71
C SER A 593 8.84 20.72 -20.73
N ASN A 594 7.89 20.95 -19.83
CA ASN A 594 8.12 21.76 -18.62
C ASN A 594 9.01 21.00 -17.64
N TYR A 595 9.92 21.73 -16.99
CA TYR A 595 10.77 21.24 -15.91
C TYR A 595 10.60 22.07 -14.65
N GLU A 596 10.74 21.40 -13.53
CA GLU A 596 10.65 21.94 -12.18
C GLU A 596 11.81 22.90 -11.90
N PRO A 597 11.63 23.92 -11.04
CA PRO A 597 12.70 24.82 -10.64
C PRO A 597 13.93 24.09 -10.05
N ASP A 598 13.71 22.96 -9.39
CA ASP A 598 14.75 22.17 -8.71
C ASP A 598 15.79 21.58 -9.68
N VAL A 599 15.44 21.43 -10.97
CA VAL A 599 16.35 20.92 -12.01
C VAL A 599 16.92 22.02 -12.90
N TYR A 600 16.71 23.29 -12.56
CA TYR A 600 17.32 24.41 -13.29
C TYR A 600 18.86 24.23 -13.39
N PRO A 601 19.49 24.48 -14.57
CA PRO A 601 18.98 25.19 -15.73
C PRO A 601 18.39 24.30 -16.82
N ARG A 602 18.06 23.03 -16.56
CA ARG A 602 17.39 22.19 -17.55
C ARG A 602 16.04 22.80 -17.91
N MET A 603 15.83 23.02 -19.20
CA MET A 603 14.64 23.70 -19.71
C MET A 603 14.20 23.09 -21.03
N GLY A 604 12.89 22.97 -21.25
CA GLY A 604 12.34 22.60 -22.55
C GLY A 604 12.08 23.81 -23.42
N TRP A 605 12.17 23.66 -24.74
CA TRP A 605 11.90 24.77 -25.67
C TRP A 605 10.43 25.24 -25.59
N GLY A 606 9.50 24.34 -25.26
CA GLY A 606 8.09 24.69 -25.05
C GLY A 606 7.89 25.55 -23.81
N GLN A 607 8.66 25.30 -22.75
CA GLN A 607 8.69 26.13 -21.54
C GLN A 607 9.25 27.53 -21.85
N ALA A 608 10.32 27.61 -22.65
CA ALA A 608 10.90 28.89 -23.08
C ALA A 608 9.95 29.67 -24.00
N LEU A 609 9.26 28.97 -24.92
CA LEU A 609 8.25 29.58 -25.79
C LEU A 609 7.08 30.15 -24.98
N ALA A 610 6.60 29.42 -23.98
CA ALA A 610 5.55 29.89 -23.08
C ALA A 610 5.98 31.17 -22.34
N ALA A 611 7.21 31.21 -21.82
CA ALA A 611 7.75 32.39 -21.15
C ALA A 611 7.80 33.62 -22.08
N LYS A 612 8.27 33.46 -23.32
CA LYS A 612 8.36 34.54 -24.32
C LYS A 612 7.00 35.11 -24.72
N LEU A 613 5.94 34.30 -24.68
CA LEU A 613 4.60 34.71 -25.10
C LEU A 613 3.68 35.10 -23.94
N THR A 614 4.13 35.00 -22.69
CA THR A 614 3.30 35.23 -21.49
C THR A 614 2.78 36.68 -21.39
N ALA A 615 3.46 37.65 -22.00
CA ALA A 615 3.04 39.06 -21.96
C ALA A 615 1.80 39.37 -22.82
N ASN A 616 1.40 38.48 -23.73
CA ASN A 616 0.23 38.69 -24.59
C ASN A 616 -1.02 38.04 -23.97
N PRO A 617 -1.97 38.80 -23.41
CA PRO A 617 -3.14 38.22 -22.71
C PRO A 617 -4.13 37.52 -23.65
N SER A 618 -4.13 37.84 -24.95
CA SER A 618 -4.95 37.15 -25.96
C SER A 618 -4.38 35.79 -26.37
N LEU A 619 -3.17 35.44 -25.92
CA LEU A 619 -2.51 34.17 -26.22
C LEU A 619 -2.17 33.40 -24.94
N SER A 620 -2.32 32.09 -25.00
CA SER A 620 -1.82 31.20 -23.94
C SER A 620 -1.13 29.99 -24.55
N VAL A 621 0.08 29.69 -24.05
CA VAL A 621 0.80 28.48 -24.40
C VAL A 621 0.51 27.43 -23.33
N VAL A 622 -0.07 26.32 -23.74
CA VAL A 622 -0.30 25.14 -22.90
C VAL A 622 0.74 24.10 -23.29
N ASN A 623 1.89 24.12 -22.60
CA ASN A 623 2.97 23.19 -22.89
C ASN A 623 2.71 21.83 -22.24
N ALA A 624 1.94 21.00 -22.93
CA ALA A 624 1.58 19.66 -22.48
C ALA A 624 2.63 18.59 -22.85
N ALA A 625 3.82 18.96 -23.32
CA ALA A 625 4.89 18.02 -23.59
C ALA A 625 5.36 17.34 -22.29
N ARG A 626 5.66 16.04 -22.36
CA ARG A 626 5.99 15.22 -21.20
C ARG A 626 7.29 14.44 -21.40
N SER A 627 8.18 14.58 -20.42
CA SER A 627 9.47 13.91 -20.43
C SER A 627 9.31 12.38 -20.36
N GLY A 628 10.17 11.66 -21.08
CA GLY A 628 10.15 10.20 -21.16
C GLY A 628 9.07 9.58 -22.04
N ARG A 629 8.13 10.36 -22.59
CA ARG A 629 6.99 9.85 -23.39
C ARG A 629 7.32 9.73 -24.87
N SER A 630 6.91 8.62 -25.47
CA SER A 630 6.79 8.47 -26.93
C SER A 630 5.42 8.99 -27.40
N SER A 631 5.24 9.12 -28.72
CA SER A 631 3.95 9.50 -29.30
C SER A 631 2.82 8.54 -28.91
N ARG A 632 3.10 7.24 -28.77
CA ARG A 632 2.07 6.26 -28.39
C ARG A 632 1.79 6.22 -26.89
N ASP A 633 2.82 6.17 -26.05
CA ASP A 633 2.63 6.12 -24.59
C ASP A 633 2.00 7.40 -24.03
N TYR A 634 2.25 8.55 -24.66
CA TYR A 634 1.59 9.78 -24.28
C TYR A 634 0.05 9.65 -24.38
N ILE A 635 -0.45 9.02 -25.45
CA ILE A 635 -1.89 8.81 -25.64
C ILE A 635 -2.39 7.68 -24.73
N ASN A 636 -1.70 6.55 -24.69
CA ASN A 636 -2.13 5.38 -23.89
C ASN A 636 -2.11 5.68 -22.38
N GLY A 637 -1.17 6.53 -21.95
CA GLY A 637 -1.09 7.12 -20.63
C GLY A 637 -2.12 8.23 -20.37
N LEU A 638 -3.04 8.54 -21.30
CA LEU A 638 -4.13 9.52 -21.18
C LEU A 638 -3.72 11.00 -21.13
N TRP A 639 -2.46 11.35 -21.43
CA TRP A 639 -2.04 12.76 -21.42
C TRP A 639 -2.79 13.60 -22.46
N LEU A 640 -3.05 13.04 -23.64
CA LEU A 640 -3.85 13.71 -24.68
C LEU A 640 -5.31 13.90 -24.25
N SER A 641 -5.85 12.99 -23.45
CA SER A 641 -7.24 13.05 -22.98
C SER A 641 -7.52 14.29 -22.14
N TYR A 642 -6.53 14.78 -21.37
CA TYR A 642 -6.67 16.00 -20.57
C TYR A 642 -6.82 17.27 -21.41
N LEU A 643 -6.30 17.28 -22.64
CA LEU A 643 -6.44 18.44 -23.52
C LEU A 643 -7.91 18.65 -23.92
N ARG A 644 -8.75 17.60 -23.94
CA ARG A 644 -10.18 17.69 -24.28
C ARG A 644 -10.94 18.68 -23.41
N LEU A 645 -10.51 18.82 -22.15
CA LEU A 645 -11.13 19.73 -21.19
C LEU A 645 -10.75 21.20 -21.42
N LEU A 646 -9.68 21.44 -22.19
CA LEU A 646 -9.07 22.75 -22.34
C LEU A 646 -9.28 23.34 -23.74
N VAL A 647 -9.28 22.54 -24.81
CA VAL A 647 -9.27 22.99 -26.21
C VAL A 647 -10.57 23.66 -26.68
N LYS A 648 -10.48 24.54 -27.68
CA LYS A 648 -11.62 25.19 -28.36
C LYS A 648 -11.33 25.34 -29.86
N PRO A 649 -12.37 25.53 -30.68
CA PRO A 649 -12.19 25.75 -32.12
C PRO A 649 -11.24 26.92 -32.42
N GLY A 650 -10.29 26.71 -33.34
CA GLY A 650 -9.32 27.71 -33.76
C GLY A 650 -8.02 27.77 -32.94
N ASP A 651 -7.89 26.95 -31.89
CA ASP A 651 -6.61 26.72 -31.22
C ASP A 651 -5.63 25.97 -32.14
N TYR A 652 -4.34 25.96 -31.78
CA TYR A 652 -3.29 25.25 -32.53
C TYR A 652 -2.74 24.09 -31.71
N LEU A 653 -2.49 22.95 -32.36
CA LEU A 653 -1.83 21.79 -31.76
C LEU A 653 -0.47 21.57 -32.43
N PHE A 654 0.59 21.86 -31.71
CA PHE A 654 1.98 21.67 -32.13
C PHE A 654 2.41 20.27 -31.68
N ILE A 655 2.79 19.43 -32.63
CA ILE A 655 3.09 18.00 -32.40
C ILE A 655 4.57 17.76 -32.69
N GLN A 656 5.35 17.42 -31.66
CA GLN A 656 6.78 17.14 -31.79
C GLN A 656 7.15 15.84 -31.06
N PHE A 657 7.48 14.78 -31.81
CA PHE A 657 7.91 13.48 -31.26
C PHE A 657 9.11 12.93 -32.04
N GLY A 658 9.65 11.77 -31.63
CA GLY A 658 10.77 11.09 -32.30
C GLY A 658 11.85 10.57 -31.35
N HIS A 659 12.21 11.31 -30.29
CA HIS A 659 13.34 10.92 -29.38
C HIS A 659 13.09 9.64 -28.59
N ASN A 660 11.86 9.43 -28.15
CA ASN A 660 11.48 8.25 -27.37
C ASN A 660 10.88 7.15 -28.25
N ASP A 661 10.38 7.52 -29.43
CA ASP A 661 9.84 6.62 -30.45
C ASP A 661 10.93 5.74 -31.05
N GLU A 662 12.14 6.27 -31.25
CA GLU A 662 13.27 5.56 -31.87
C GLU A 662 13.93 4.45 -31.06
N LYS A 663 13.42 4.18 -29.86
CA LYS A 663 14.07 3.29 -28.89
C LYS A 663 13.73 1.80 -29.08
N CYS A 664 12.94 1.42 -30.09
CA CYS A 664 12.56 0.02 -30.34
C CYS A 664 13.78 -0.90 -30.57
N ASN A 665 14.11 -1.88 -29.72
CA ASN A 665 15.28 -2.74 -29.95
C ASN A 665 15.05 -4.22 -29.56
N GLY A 666 14.61 -5.02 -30.53
CA GLY A 666 14.25 -6.43 -30.35
C GLY A 666 15.38 -7.37 -29.89
N ALA A 667 16.62 -6.91 -29.69
CA ALA A 667 17.75 -7.72 -29.24
C ALA A 667 18.36 -7.33 -27.88
N LYS A 668 17.94 -6.24 -27.23
CA LYS A 668 18.56 -5.75 -25.97
C LYS A 668 17.73 -6.08 -24.71
N ALA A 669 18.02 -7.20 -24.06
CA ALA A 669 17.33 -7.64 -22.83
C ALA A 669 17.65 -6.84 -21.54
N LYS A 670 18.56 -5.85 -21.56
CA LYS A 670 18.98 -5.10 -20.34
C LYS A 670 18.25 -3.76 -20.15
N ARG A 671 16.92 -3.81 -20.22
CA ARG A 671 15.97 -2.86 -19.58
C ARG A 671 14.62 -3.52 -19.22
N GLY A 672 14.59 -4.82 -18.89
CA GLY A 672 13.35 -5.58 -18.58
C GLY A 672 13.10 -6.69 -19.60
N VAL A 673 12.13 -7.59 -19.34
CA VAL A 673 11.91 -8.87 -20.07
C VAL A 673 11.45 -8.65 -21.52
N ILE A 674 12.40 -8.21 -22.35
CA ILE A 674 12.44 -8.25 -23.81
C ILE A 674 11.53 -7.21 -24.50
N ASP A 675 11.85 -5.91 -24.32
CA ASP A 675 11.20 -4.76 -24.96
C ASP A 675 9.77 -4.42 -24.47
N VAL A 676 9.50 -4.69 -23.19
CA VAL A 676 8.16 -4.63 -22.55
C VAL A 676 7.70 -3.20 -22.23
N ALA A 677 6.75 -2.67 -22.98
CA ALA A 677 6.03 -3.42 -23.99
C ALA A 677 5.42 -2.46 -24.96
N ASN A 678 5.96 -2.43 -26.17
CA ASN A 678 5.26 -1.86 -27.32
C ASN A 678 4.76 -0.44 -27.05
N LEU A 679 5.66 0.48 -26.70
CA LEU A 679 5.30 1.90 -26.59
C LEU A 679 6.13 2.81 -27.49
N CYS A 680 7.30 2.36 -27.94
CA CYS A 680 8.03 2.98 -29.04
C CYS A 680 7.23 2.83 -30.37
N THR A 681 7.62 3.47 -31.45
CA THR A 681 6.93 3.31 -32.75
C THR A 681 7.97 3.14 -33.86
N TYR A 682 7.61 2.60 -35.01
CA TYR A 682 8.50 2.39 -36.16
C TYR A 682 8.32 3.50 -37.19
N PRO A 683 9.42 4.00 -37.79
CA PRO A 683 9.35 5.04 -38.80
C PRO A 683 8.79 4.48 -40.12
N ASN A 684 8.53 5.37 -41.08
CA ASN A 684 8.26 4.99 -42.45
C ASN A 684 9.49 4.38 -43.12
N ASP A 685 9.25 3.57 -44.16
CA ASP A 685 10.30 3.07 -45.03
C ASP A 685 10.86 4.17 -45.94
N VAL A 686 11.86 3.81 -46.76
CA VAL A 686 12.51 4.75 -47.69
C VAL A 686 11.59 5.29 -48.80
N SER A 687 10.42 4.69 -49.00
CA SER A 687 9.41 5.14 -49.95
C SER A 687 8.34 6.02 -49.29
N GLY A 688 8.47 6.28 -47.98
CA GLY A 688 7.51 7.06 -47.20
C GLY A 688 6.27 6.26 -46.79
N LEU A 689 6.31 4.92 -46.82
CA LEU A 689 5.19 4.08 -46.41
C LEU A 689 5.31 3.67 -44.93
N PRO A 690 4.19 3.67 -44.16
CA PRO A 690 4.18 3.20 -42.78
C PRO A 690 4.68 1.76 -42.60
N GLN A 691 5.48 1.53 -41.56
CA GLN A 691 5.97 0.19 -41.19
C GLN A 691 5.38 -0.28 -39.86
N PHE A 692 4.81 -1.49 -39.84
CA PHE A 692 4.23 -2.15 -38.67
C PHE A 692 3.96 -3.63 -38.98
N GLU A 693 3.71 -4.44 -37.94
CA GLU A 693 3.29 -5.84 -38.11
C GLU A 693 1.80 -5.94 -38.41
N GLN A 694 1.36 -6.99 -39.12
CA GLN A 694 -0.06 -7.16 -39.42
C GLN A 694 -0.90 -7.18 -38.13
N GLY A 695 -1.89 -6.27 -38.04
CA GLY A 695 -2.76 -6.12 -36.86
C GLY A 695 -2.18 -5.23 -35.75
N GLU A 696 -0.99 -4.66 -35.95
CA GLU A 696 -0.30 -3.81 -34.99
C GLU A 696 -0.06 -2.40 -35.56
N GLU A 697 -1.07 -1.82 -36.23
CA GLU A 697 -1.00 -0.52 -36.90
C GLU A 697 -0.49 0.60 -35.98
N LEU A 698 -0.77 0.50 -34.68
CA LEU A 698 -0.35 1.45 -33.66
C LEU A 698 1.16 1.39 -33.34
N LEU A 699 1.88 0.37 -33.83
CA LEU A 699 3.33 0.37 -33.83
C LEU A 699 3.91 1.35 -34.84
N SER A 700 3.15 1.85 -35.82
CA SER A 700 3.65 2.86 -36.78
C SER A 700 3.73 4.25 -36.15
N PHE A 701 4.85 4.94 -36.38
CA PHE A 701 5.05 6.31 -35.94
C PHE A 701 4.12 7.27 -36.68
N GLN A 702 3.94 7.10 -38.00
CA GLN A 702 2.99 7.90 -38.76
C GLN A 702 1.57 7.73 -38.22
N HIS A 703 1.08 6.50 -38.03
CA HIS A 703 -0.26 6.28 -37.48
C HIS A 703 -0.40 6.86 -36.06
N SER A 704 0.67 6.85 -35.26
CA SER A 704 0.67 7.51 -33.95
C SER A 704 0.50 9.03 -34.08
N LEU A 705 1.24 9.69 -34.97
CA LEU A 705 1.09 11.13 -35.28
C LEU A 705 -0.32 11.46 -35.80
N GLU A 706 -0.89 10.59 -36.63
CA GLU A 706 -2.24 10.73 -37.19
C GLU A 706 -3.33 10.73 -36.11
N ARG A 707 -3.12 10.07 -34.97
CA ARG A 707 -4.05 10.17 -33.82
C ARG A 707 -4.10 11.58 -33.23
N TYR A 708 -2.97 12.28 -33.18
CA TYR A 708 -2.93 13.69 -32.74
C TYR A 708 -3.56 14.62 -33.78
N ILE A 709 -3.33 14.36 -35.06
CA ILE A 709 -3.97 15.10 -36.15
C ILE A 709 -5.48 14.91 -36.07
N ALA A 710 -5.96 13.67 -35.93
CA ALA A 710 -7.38 13.36 -35.78
C ALA A 710 -7.99 14.08 -34.56
N PHE A 711 -7.30 14.07 -33.41
CA PHE A 711 -7.72 14.83 -32.23
C PHE A 711 -7.87 16.33 -32.55
N ALA A 712 -6.86 16.95 -33.19
CA ALA A 712 -6.92 18.35 -33.54
C ALA A 712 -8.11 18.65 -34.47
N LEU A 713 -8.33 17.83 -35.49
CA LEU A 713 -9.43 18.01 -36.45
C LEU A 713 -10.80 17.82 -35.79
N GLU A 714 -10.96 16.80 -34.95
CA GLU A 714 -12.19 16.54 -34.16
C GLU A 714 -12.58 17.77 -33.32
N HIS A 715 -11.58 18.42 -32.70
CA HIS A 715 -11.77 19.60 -31.88
C HIS A 715 -11.68 20.94 -32.65
N LYS A 716 -11.64 20.90 -33.99
CA LYS A 716 -11.54 22.08 -34.88
C LYS A 716 -10.32 22.96 -34.58
N MET A 717 -9.22 22.35 -34.17
CA MET A 717 -7.91 22.98 -34.01
C MET A 717 -7.14 22.97 -35.34
N HIS A 718 -6.04 23.73 -35.37
CA HIS A 718 -5.07 23.74 -36.45
C HIS A 718 -3.86 22.86 -36.07
N PRO A 719 -3.73 21.62 -36.60
CA PRO A 719 -2.56 20.79 -36.35
C PRO A 719 -1.32 21.35 -37.08
N VAL A 720 -0.18 21.32 -36.39
CA VAL A 720 1.13 21.75 -36.90
C VAL A 720 2.15 20.68 -36.53
N LEU A 721 2.82 20.10 -37.52
CA LEU A 721 3.87 19.11 -37.30
C LEU A 721 5.23 19.78 -37.14
N LEU A 722 6.02 19.31 -36.19
CA LEU A 722 7.38 19.75 -35.94
C LEU A 722 8.31 18.54 -35.98
N THR A 723 9.41 18.67 -36.71
CA THR A 723 10.48 17.66 -36.69
C THR A 723 11.14 17.61 -35.30
N SER A 724 11.68 16.46 -34.90
CA SER A 724 12.50 16.31 -33.69
C SER A 724 13.68 17.28 -33.64
N VAL A 725 14.05 17.72 -32.43
CA VAL A 725 15.27 18.53 -32.23
C VAL A 725 16.49 17.60 -32.19
N PRO A 726 17.65 17.91 -32.82
CA PRO A 726 18.77 16.99 -32.83
C PRO A 726 19.41 16.84 -31.45
N ARG A 727 20.12 15.72 -31.22
CA ARG A 727 21.13 15.66 -30.15
C ARG A 727 22.39 16.38 -30.59
N VAL A 728 23.19 16.83 -29.64
CA VAL A 728 24.54 17.31 -29.93
C VAL A 728 25.49 16.14 -30.17
N LEU A 729 25.38 15.52 -31.35
CA LEU A 729 26.21 14.40 -31.76
C LEU A 729 26.83 14.71 -33.12
N ASN A 730 28.14 14.49 -33.23
CA ASN A 730 28.86 14.57 -34.50
C ASN A 730 28.69 13.27 -35.32
N ALA A 731 29.35 13.21 -36.49
CA ALA A 731 29.30 12.02 -37.36
C ALA A 731 29.83 10.74 -36.69
N ASP A 732 30.72 10.87 -35.70
CA ASP A 732 31.31 9.76 -34.94
C ASP A 732 30.49 9.40 -33.68
N ASN A 733 29.27 9.95 -33.55
CA ASN A 733 28.37 9.76 -32.41
C ASN A 733 28.97 10.23 -31.07
N GLN A 734 29.82 11.26 -31.12
CA GLN A 734 30.41 11.90 -29.94
C GLN A 734 29.72 13.23 -29.63
N ALA A 735 29.70 13.62 -28.36
CA ALA A 735 29.14 14.89 -27.89
C ALA A 735 29.99 16.10 -28.34
N ALA A 736 29.83 16.52 -29.59
CA ALA A 736 30.67 17.51 -30.24
C ALA A 736 29.97 18.20 -31.42
N LEU A 737 30.54 19.35 -31.81
CA LEU A 737 30.26 20.01 -33.09
C LEU A 737 31.26 19.52 -34.17
N PRO A 738 30.92 19.54 -35.47
CA PRO A 738 29.61 19.90 -36.00
C PRO A 738 28.57 18.79 -35.76
N ILE A 739 27.36 19.18 -35.38
CA ILE A 739 26.21 18.29 -35.23
C ILE A 739 25.85 17.73 -36.60
N THR A 740 25.64 16.41 -36.69
CA THR A 740 25.12 15.78 -37.90
C THR A 740 23.60 15.95 -37.98
N ALA A 741 23.10 16.28 -39.17
CA ALA A 741 21.66 16.33 -39.45
C ALA A 741 21.02 14.93 -39.56
N ASN A 742 21.85 13.89 -39.73
CA ASN A 742 21.40 12.52 -39.94
C ASN A 742 21.18 11.80 -38.58
N GLN A 743 20.18 12.26 -37.83
CA GLN A 743 19.80 11.70 -36.53
C GLN A 743 18.37 11.19 -36.55
N HIS A 744 18.01 10.48 -35.48
CA HIS A 744 16.71 9.84 -35.33
C HIS A 744 16.38 8.81 -36.40
N ILE A 745 17.23 7.79 -36.48
CA ILE A 745 17.19 6.75 -37.50
C ILE A 745 17.41 5.39 -36.84
N THR A 746 16.51 4.45 -37.11
CA THR A 746 16.76 3.03 -36.80
C THR A 746 17.52 2.39 -37.95
N ARG A 747 18.55 1.60 -37.62
CA ARG A 747 19.39 0.87 -38.59
C ARG A 747 19.51 -0.59 -38.17
N GLN A 748 19.61 -1.49 -39.14
CA GLN A 748 19.92 -2.87 -38.83
C GLN A 748 21.28 -2.95 -38.13
N ASN A 749 21.34 -3.71 -37.04
CA ASN A 749 22.59 -3.98 -36.33
C ASN A 749 23.00 -5.44 -36.51
N SER A 750 24.18 -5.81 -36.04
CA SER A 750 24.74 -7.17 -36.15
C SER A 750 23.91 -8.25 -35.45
N GLN A 751 22.92 -7.88 -34.64
CA GLN A 751 22.02 -8.76 -33.90
C GLN A 751 20.57 -8.73 -34.43
N GLN A 752 20.32 -8.11 -35.60
CA GLN A 752 18.97 -7.88 -36.15
C GLN A 752 18.03 -7.13 -35.18
N GLY A 753 18.59 -6.29 -34.31
CA GLY A 753 17.87 -5.71 -33.18
C GLY A 753 16.81 -4.67 -33.53
N TYR A 754 16.58 -4.31 -34.79
CA TYR A 754 15.47 -3.42 -35.19
C TYR A 754 14.65 -4.13 -36.26
N LYS A 755 13.37 -4.42 -35.97
CA LYS A 755 12.49 -5.10 -36.94
C LYS A 755 12.24 -4.26 -38.20
N TYR A 756 12.06 -2.95 -38.02
CA TYR A 756 11.88 -1.98 -39.10
C TYR A 756 12.91 -0.85 -39.01
N VAL A 757 13.36 -0.35 -40.16
CA VAL A 757 14.43 0.65 -40.31
C VAL A 757 13.97 1.84 -41.12
N GLY A 758 14.30 3.05 -40.66
CA GLY A 758 13.91 4.29 -41.31
C GLY A 758 14.27 5.52 -40.49
N SER A 759 13.80 6.69 -40.93
CA SER A 759 14.04 7.98 -40.27
C SER A 759 12.76 8.55 -39.68
N TYR A 760 12.77 8.84 -38.38
CA TYR A 760 11.64 9.52 -37.72
C TYR A 760 11.50 10.96 -38.20
N TYR A 761 12.63 11.63 -38.45
CA TYR A 761 12.65 12.93 -39.10
C TYR A 761 11.91 12.91 -40.45
N GLN A 762 12.28 11.98 -41.34
CA GLN A 762 11.63 11.85 -42.65
C GLN A 762 10.15 11.48 -42.51
N THR A 763 9.81 10.61 -41.55
CA THR A 763 8.41 10.22 -41.30
C THR A 763 7.53 11.43 -40.96
N VAL A 764 8.04 12.40 -40.18
CA VAL A 764 7.30 13.65 -39.90
C VAL A 764 7.08 14.46 -41.18
N LEU A 765 8.09 14.56 -42.05
CA LEU A 765 7.98 15.25 -43.34
C LEU A 765 6.93 14.57 -44.23
N ASP A 766 7.00 13.24 -44.36
CA ASP A 766 6.09 12.44 -45.17
C ASP A 766 4.65 12.57 -44.66
N THR A 767 4.46 12.51 -43.34
CA THR A 767 3.15 12.68 -42.70
C THR A 767 2.58 14.08 -42.97
N ALA A 768 3.40 15.13 -42.84
CA ALA A 768 2.98 16.50 -43.11
C ALA A 768 2.59 16.69 -44.58
N GLN A 769 3.36 16.13 -45.50
CA GLN A 769 3.08 16.17 -46.93
C GLN A 769 1.80 15.41 -47.28
N TYR A 770 1.63 14.20 -46.74
CA TYR A 770 0.47 13.34 -46.99
C TYR A 770 -0.84 14.03 -46.55
N HIS A 771 -0.85 14.65 -45.37
CA HIS A 771 -2.02 15.35 -44.82
C HIS A 771 -2.11 16.84 -45.20
N GLN A 772 -1.16 17.35 -46.01
CA GLN A 772 -1.07 18.76 -46.43
C GLN A 772 -1.06 19.75 -45.23
N LEU A 773 -0.32 19.40 -44.18
CA LEU A 773 -0.28 20.16 -42.94
C LEU A 773 0.87 21.18 -42.91
N PRO A 774 0.73 22.28 -42.13
CA PRO A 774 1.86 23.12 -41.81
C PRO A 774 2.96 22.33 -41.08
N LEU A 775 4.19 22.45 -41.58
CA LEU A 775 5.38 21.82 -41.02
C LEU A 775 6.37 22.91 -40.57
N LEU A 776 6.99 22.73 -39.41
CA LEU A 776 8.18 23.48 -38.99
C LEU A 776 9.37 22.50 -38.91
N ASP A 777 10.33 22.64 -39.82
CA ASP A 777 11.57 21.84 -39.83
C ASP A 777 12.58 22.44 -38.85
N ILE A 778 12.34 22.19 -37.56
CA ILE A 778 13.19 22.67 -36.46
C ILE A 778 14.53 21.94 -36.41
N GLN A 779 14.62 20.68 -36.87
CA GLN A 779 15.85 19.90 -36.78
C GLN A 779 17.00 20.60 -37.51
N GLN A 780 16.78 20.94 -38.78
CA GLN A 780 17.79 21.59 -39.62
C GLN A 780 18.20 22.96 -39.08
N ARG A 781 17.22 23.68 -38.53
CA ARG A 781 17.41 25.02 -37.96
C ARG A 781 18.29 24.98 -36.72
N VAL A 782 18.06 24.01 -35.84
CA VAL A 782 18.85 23.82 -34.62
C VAL A 782 20.26 23.34 -34.95
N VAL A 783 20.42 22.40 -35.89
CA VAL A 783 21.75 21.98 -36.37
C VAL A 783 22.54 23.20 -36.87
N SER A 784 21.91 24.02 -37.73
CA SER A 784 22.56 25.20 -38.30
C SER A 784 22.93 26.23 -37.22
N ALA A 785 22.00 26.57 -36.33
CA ALA A 785 22.23 27.55 -35.28
C ALA A 785 23.29 27.08 -34.27
N ALA A 786 23.25 25.81 -33.83
CA ALA A 786 24.22 25.26 -32.90
C ALA A 786 25.64 25.20 -33.49
N ASN A 787 25.77 24.79 -34.76
CA ASN A 787 27.05 24.76 -35.46
C ASN A 787 27.64 26.17 -35.64
N GLN A 788 26.79 27.19 -35.84
CA GLN A 788 27.21 28.59 -35.90
C GLN A 788 27.58 29.16 -34.52
N HIS A 789 26.88 28.74 -33.45
CA HIS A 789 27.15 29.19 -32.08
C HIS A 789 28.56 28.78 -31.60
N GLY A 790 29.04 27.60 -32.01
CA GLY A 790 30.42 27.15 -31.75
C GLY A 790 30.66 26.60 -30.34
N ASN A 791 29.79 26.88 -29.36
CA ASN A 791 29.85 26.29 -28.02
C ASN A 791 28.54 25.57 -27.68
N TRP A 792 28.50 24.25 -27.89
CA TRP A 792 27.30 23.46 -27.62
C TRP A 792 26.99 23.30 -26.14
N ARG A 793 28.00 23.38 -25.26
CA ARG A 793 27.84 23.22 -23.80
C ARG A 793 27.13 24.38 -23.13
N GLN A 794 26.85 25.46 -23.85
CA GLN A 794 25.96 26.53 -23.39
C GLN A 794 24.50 26.29 -23.80
N LEU A 795 24.29 25.45 -24.83
CA LEU A 795 22.97 25.18 -25.39
C LEU A 795 22.38 23.88 -24.79
N TRP A 796 23.13 22.77 -24.81
CA TRP A 796 22.73 21.51 -24.17
C TRP A 796 23.22 21.44 -22.73
N LEU A 797 22.52 20.64 -21.92
CA LEU A 797 22.73 20.52 -20.48
C LEU A 797 24.09 19.90 -20.15
N ALA A 798 25.02 20.78 -19.75
CA ALA A 798 26.39 20.46 -19.38
C ALA A 798 26.87 21.54 -18.39
N VAL A 799 26.53 21.37 -17.12
CA VAL A 799 26.68 22.41 -16.09
C VAL A 799 27.71 22.03 -15.02
N ASP A 800 28.30 23.05 -14.40
CA ASP A 800 29.15 22.86 -13.24
C ASP A 800 28.29 22.49 -12.02
N SER A 801 28.54 21.32 -11.44
CA SER A 801 27.81 20.86 -10.25
C SER A 801 28.11 21.68 -9.01
N ALA A 802 29.16 22.50 -8.99
CA ALA A 802 29.40 23.47 -7.94
C ALA A 802 28.39 24.62 -7.95
N GLU A 803 27.90 25.01 -9.14
CA GLU A 803 26.87 26.05 -9.32
C GLU A 803 25.46 25.45 -9.25
N PHE A 804 25.28 24.24 -9.79
CA PHE A 804 23.99 23.54 -9.81
C PHE A 804 24.09 22.17 -9.11
N PRO A 805 23.96 22.13 -7.77
CA PRO A 805 24.21 20.93 -6.96
C PRO A 805 23.35 19.72 -7.31
N TYR A 806 22.15 19.94 -7.87
CA TYR A 806 21.29 18.85 -8.36
C TYR A 806 22.04 17.91 -9.31
N TYR A 807 22.99 18.44 -10.09
CA TYR A 807 23.74 17.69 -11.10
C TYR A 807 24.98 16.96 -10.57
N LEU A 808 25.29 17.04 -9.27
CA LEU A 808 26.44 16.36 -8.68
C LEU A 808 26.31 14.84 -8.85
N GLY A 809 27.24 14.24 -9.60
CA GLY A 809 27.22 12.81 -9.94
C GLY A 809 26.09 12.38 -10.89
N ARG A 810 25.33 13.33 -11.46
CA ARG A 810 24.18 13.05 -12.35
C ARG A 810 24.49 13.40 -13.80
N THR A 811 23.62 12.93 -14.69
CA THR A 811 23.65 13.31 -16.11
C THR A 811 23.23 14.77 -16.26
N GLY A 812 23.93 15.52 -17.10
CA GLY A 812 23.78 16.97 -17.24
C GLY A 812 24.94 17.77 -16.65
N SER A 813 25.84 17.13 -15.88
CA SER A 813 27.07 17.76 -15.41
C SER A 813 28.11 17.90 -16.53
N LEU A 814 29.16 18.70 -16.31
CA LEU A 814 30.29 18.80 -17.24
C LEU A 814 31.02 17.46 -17.46
N GLU A 815 31.08 16.60 -16.43
CA GLU A 815 31.71 15.28 -16.49
C GLU A 815 30.85 14.27 -17.27
N LYS A 816 29.52 14.40 -17.17
CA LYS A 816 28.55 13.54 -17.85
C LYS A 816 27.47 14.38 -18.56
N PRO A 817 27.83 15.08 -19.66
CA PRO A 817 26.90 15.95 -20.34
C PRO A 817 25.68 15.21 -20.88
N ASP A 818 24.53 15.88 -20.86
CA ASP A 818 23.32 15.42 -21.50
C ASP A 818 23.27 15.95 -22.93
N THR A 819 23.24 15.06 -23.92
CA THR A 819 23.24 15.45 -25.33
C THR A 819 21.86 15.71 -25.90
N THR A 820 20.81 15.55 -25.09
CA THR A 820 19.39 15.64 -25.51
C THR A 820 18.71 16.88 -24.93
N HIS A 821 18.89 17.15 -23.64
CA HIS A 821 18.19 18.24 -22.96
C HIS A 821 18.95 19.57 -23.04
N PHE A 822 18.20 20.67 -23.01
CA PHE A 822 18.73 22.02 -23.12
C PHE A 822 18.96 22.67 -21.76
N GLN A 823 19.92 23.57 -21.73
CA GLN A 823 19.94 24.67 -20.76
C GLN A 823 18.99 25.78 -21.22
N GLN A 824 18.78 26.79 -20.38
CA GLN A 824 17.97 27.95 -20.72
C GLN A 824 18.30 28.53 -22.10
N GLN A 825 19.58 28.82 -22.40
CA GLN A 825 19.97 29.44 -23.68
C GLN A 825 19.64 28.55 -24.89
N GLY A 826 19.81 27.23 -24.76
CA GLY A 826 19.44 26.29 -25.82
C GLY A 826 17.93 26.23 -26.03
N ALA A 827 17.15 26.18 -24.94
CA ALA A 827 15.70 26.16 -24.99
C ALA A 827 15.14 27.46 -25.60
N GLU A 828 15.69 28.61 -25.23
CA GLU A 828 15.34 29.92 -25.79
C GLU A 828 15.69 30.02 -27.27
N MET A 829 16.87 29.54 -27.67
CA MET A 829 17.27 29.50 -29.08
C MET A 829 16.28 28.67 -29.92
N VAL A 830 15.88 27.48 -29.45
CA VAL A 830 14.91 26.64 -30.15
C VAL A 830 13.55 27.33 -30.21
N ALA A 831 13.10 27.96 -29.13
CA ALA A 831 11.85 28.72 -29.11
C ALA A 831 11.86 29.89 -30.11
N ASP A 832 12.97 30.61 -30.23
CA ASP A 832 13.13 31.68 -31.22
C ASP A 832 13.09 31.13 -32.66
N LEU A 833 13.73 29.99 -32.91
CA LEU A 833 13.66 29.32 -34.20
C LEU A 833 12.23 28.87 -34.55
N VAL A 834 11.45 28.39 -33.58
CA VAL A 834 10.03 28.06 -33.76
C VAL A 834 9.22 29.31 -34.14
N LEU A 835 9.41 30.42 -33.43
CA LEU A 835 8.74 31.69 -33.76
C LEU A 835 9.09 32.16 -35.17
N ASP A 836 10.35 32.08 -35.55
CA ASP A 836 10.84 32.38 -36.91
C ASP A 836 10.16 31.53 -37.98
N GLU A 837 10.04 30.22 -37.74
CA GLU A 837 9.40 29.30 -38.68
C GLU A 837 7.91 29.57 -38.82
N ILE A 838 7.22 29.93 -37.74
CA ILE A 838 5.82 30.35 -37.79
C ILE A 838 5.67 31.60 -38.67
N GLN A 839 6.59 32.55 -38.58
CA GLN A 839 6.55 33.77 -39.40
C GLN A 839 6.79 33.49 -40.89
N ARG A 840 7.62 32.50 -41.22
CA ARG A 840 7.97 32.13 -42.60
C ARG A 840 6.92 31.23 -43.26
N ASN A 841 6.21 30.43 -42.47
CA ASN A 841 5.22 29.49 -42.97
C ASN A 841 3.91 30.20 -43.36
N GLN A 842 3.60 30.22 -44.68
CA GLN A 842 2.40 30.88 -45.20
C GLN A 842 1.09 30.32 -44.64
N ALA A 843 1.03 29.01 -44.35
CA ALA A 843 -0.15 28.38 -43.77
C ALA A 843 -0.41 28.87 -42.34
N LEU A 844 0.61 29.37 -41.65
CA LEU A 844 0.53 29.92 -40.29
C LEU A 844 0.49 31.45 -40.23
N LYS A 845 0.31 32.14 -41.37
CA LYS A 845 0.26 33.61 -41.44
C LYS A 845 -0.75 34.24 -40.47
N LYS A 846 -1.87 33.57 -40.19
CA LYS A 846 -2.88 34.01 -39.21
C LYS A 846 -2.33 33.95 -37.78
N LEU A 847 -1.62 32.89 -37.43
CA LEU A 847 -0.95 32.76 -36.13
C LEU A 847 0.20 33.76 -36.02
N ALA A 848 1.05 33.88 -37.05
CA ALA A 848 2.17 34.82 -37.09
C ALA A 848 1.74 36.27 -36.81
N ARG A 849 0.57 36.69 -37.30
CA ARG A 849 0.03 38.03 -37.00
C ARG A 849 -0.34 38.22 -35.53
N LYS A 850 -0.83 37.17 -34.86
CA LYS A 850 -1.17 37.22 -33.43
C LYS A 850 0.06 37.19 -32.52
N LEU A 851 1.15 36.57 -32.98
CA LEU A 851 2.41 36.48 -32.24
C LEU A 851 3.23 37.77 -32.27
N LYS A 852 2.91 38.72 -33.15
CA LYS A 852 3.54 40.06 -33.11
C LYS A 852 3.03 40.78 -31.86
N ILE A 853 3.82 40.70 -30.79
CA ILE A 853 3.74 41.64 -29.68
C ILE A 853 3.87 43.03 -30.30
N GLU A 854 2.88 43.91 -30.11
CA GLU A 854 3.05 45.33 -30.43
C GLU A 854 4.29 45.80 -29.66
N GLN A 855 5.38 46.06 -30.39
CA GLN A 855 6.66 46.49 -29.81
C GLN A 855 6.51 47.81 -29.07
#